data_AF-A0A5P1FAQ6-F1
#
_entry.id   AF-A0A5P1FAQ6-F1
#
_cell.length_a   1.000
_cell.length_b   1.000
_cell.length_c   1.000
_cell.angle_alpha   90.00
_cell.angle_beta   90.00
_cell.angle_gamma   90.00
#
_symmetry.space_group_name_H-M   'P 1'
#
loop_
_entity.id
_entity.type
_entity.pdbx_description
1 polymer ?
#
loop_
_entity_poly.entity_id
_entity_poly.type
_entity_poly.pdbx_seq_one_letter_code
_entity_poly.pdbx_strand_id
1 'polypeptide(L)'
;MGMELLLGISTLIIALIIFLGFRSNDKLDGKSLKLPPGNLGGWPLIGDTIPFMQPHSSASLGTFMDQHIAKYGRIFRMNLLGRPTIVSADPEFNRFILQSEGRLFENSCPTSIAEIMGRWSMLALAGDIHKEMRSIAVNFMNNVKLRTYFLPDVDAQAVKILDSWKDNTTFSAMEQGKKFAFNLMVKQLMSMDPGMPETEQLRSEYVFFMKGMASIPLNLPWTAFRRALQSRSAILKIMGQKLDERVRKLQEGVQGLEEDDLLASVAKHPHLTRDQILDLILSMLFAGHETSSAAISLAIYFLQSSPKVLQQLREEHIRIAMKMKERGETGLNWDDYKQMEFTQWYDIPCGWKVVAIISAAHLDPAIYDDPQIYNPWRWETIFAIVAKNCNIMSFSGGPRLCPGSELAKLEMAVFLHHLVQRFDWELAEHDYPKELSNINPSPLPLQTIFAIVAKNCNIMSFSGGPRLCPGSELAKLEMAVFLHHLVQRKHNTHNNHEDDDVYQEQKINELKATIGPLSGRNAKFCTDPCLRRYLKARSWNVAKAKHMFEESLKWRSTYKPEEIRWNEVAHEGETGKAYRANFMDREGRTVLVLRPGKQNTKSHDNQLRHLVYLIENAILNLPEGQEQTVWLIDFTGWSLSNSVPIKTARETANILQNQYPERLSSAFLYNPPRVFEAFWKVVKLFLDPVTFQKVTFIYPKKEETMELMRKNFDVDTLPMEFGGKNKIEYNHEDYSALMNKDETKSTAIMRELEEKLTLTTNEKCPLEAASETPLVLTQAS
;
A
#
# COMPACT_ATOMS: atom_id res chain seq x y z
N MET A 1 -6.52 32.86 64.67
CA MET A 1 -6.08 33.80 63.61
C MET A 1 -4.60 33.68 63.23
N GLY A 2 -3.62 33.71 64.15
CA GLY A 2 -2.19 33.72 63.78
C GLY A 2 -1.69 32.52 62.94
N MET A 3 -1.95 31.28 63.38
CA MET A 3 -1.42 30.08 62.71
C MET A 3 -2.02 29.82 61.32
N GLU A 4 -3.31 30.04 61.12
CA GLU A 4 -3.94 29.83 59.80
C GLU A 4 -3.47 30.86 58.77
N LEU A 5 -3.19 32.10 59.20
CA LEU A 5 -2.58 33.09 58.32
C LEU A 5 -1.14 32.69 57.93
N LEU A 6 -0.36 32.12 58.86
CA LEU A 6 0.98 31.58 58.60
C LEU A 6 0.97 30.35 57.68
N LEU A 7 -0.04 29.48 57.79
CA LEU A 7 -0.24 28.34 56.88
C LEU A 7 -0.70 28.79 55.48
N GLY A 8 -1.59 29.79 55.40
CA GLY A 8 -1.99 30.40 54.13
C GLY A 8 -0.84 31.12 53.42
N ILE A 9 -0.03 31.88 54.16
CA ILE A 9 1.14 32.57 53.62
C ILE A 9 2.24 31.58 53.21
N SER A 10 2.51 30.54 54.00
CA SER A 10 3.55 29.56 53.63
C SER A 10 3.14 28.71 52.41
N THR A 11 1.87 28.33 52.27
CA THR A 11 1.37 27.65 51.05
C THR A 11 1.39 28.57 49.82
N LEU A 12 1.04 29.85 49.95
CA LEU A 12 1.20 30.85 48.89
C LEU A 12 2.67 31.07 48.49
N ILE A 13 3.60 31.15 49.46
CA ILE A 13 5.03 31.29 49.19
C ILE A 13 5.59 30.02 48.53
N ILE A 14 5.20 28.82 48.97
CA ILE A 14 5.61 27.57 48.32
C ILE A 14 5.04 27.50 46.90
N ALA A 15 3.76 27.85 46.68
CA ALA A 15 3.18 27.93 45.35
C ALA A 15 3.90 28.96 44.45
N LEU A 16 4.29 30.11 45.01
CA LEU A 16 5.03 31.15 44.29
C LEU A 16 6.47 30.72 43.98
N ILE A 17 7.16 30.04 44.91
CA ILE A 17 8.51 29.48 44.69
C ILE A 17 8.48 28.35 43.67
N ILE A 18 7.44 27.51 43.67
CA ILE A 18 7.22 26.50 42.64
C ILE A 18 6.94 27.17 41.28
N PHE A 19 6.06 28.18 41.24
CA PHE A 19 5.72 28.94 40.02
C PHE A 19 6.90 29.72 39.43
N LEU A 20 7.76 30.31 40.27
CA LEU A 20 8.97 31.01 39.86
C LEU A 20 10.11 30.04 39.54
N GLY A 21 10.22 28.92 40.25
CA GLY A 21 11.16 27.83 39.97
C GLY A 21 10.91 27.18 38.61
N PHE A 22 9.64 26.95 38.25
CA PHE A 22 9.26 26.52 36.89
C PHE A 22 9.44 27.60 35.81
N ARG A 23 9.73 28.86 36.18
CA ARG A 23 9.99 29.94 35.22
C ARG A 23 11.47 30.17 34.91
N SER A 24 12.37 29.41 35.55
CA SER A 24 13.82 29.44 35.29
C SER A 24 14.35 28.09 34.84
N ASN A 25 14.51 27.90 33.52
CA ASN A 25 15.84 27.95 32.88
C ASN A 25 15.90 27.21 31.53
N ASP A 26 15.10 27.62 30.55
CA ASP A 26 15.38 27.33 29.12
C ASP A 26 16.22 28.48 28.52
N LYS A 27 17.45 28.64 29.02
CA LYS A 27 18.53 29.28 28.26
C LYS A 27 19.36 28.19 27.57
N LEU A 28 18.82 27.67 26.48
CA LEU A 28 19.60 26.91 25.51
C LEU A 28 20.50 27.88 24.72
N ASP A 29 21.76 27.49 24.51
CA ASP A 29 22.80 28.36 23.97
C ASP A 29 22.52 28.91 22.56
N GLY A 30 22.57 30.23 22.42
CA GLY A 30 23.18 30.93 21.28
C GLY A 30 22.61 30.75 19.86
N LYS A 31 21.59 29.92 19.63
CA LYS A 31 20.94 29.74 18.33
C LYS A 31 19.42 29.74 18.48
N SER A 32 18.72 30.55 17.69
CA SER A 32 17.25 30.59 17.70
C SER A 32 16.65 29.37 17.01
N LEU A 33 16.45 28.29 17.78
CA LEU A 33 15.74 27.09 17.35
C LEU A 33 14.30 27.42 16.95
N LYS A 34 13.88 27.03 15.75
CA LYS A 34 12.51 27.14 15.24
C LYS A 34 11.67 25.94 15.70
N LEU A 35 11.38 25.90 16.99
CA LEU A 35 10.52 24.87 17.58
C LEU A 35 9.12 24.86 16.91
N PRO A 36 8.45 23.70 16.82
CA PRO A 36 7.05 23.64 16.41
C PRO A 36 6.16 24.58 17.24
N PRO A 37 5.14 25.21 16.63
CA PRO A 37 4.17 26.02 17.33
C PRO A 37 3.38 25.16 18.34
N GLY A 38 2.79 25.82 19.33
CA GLY A 38 2.07 25.14 20.42
C GLY A 38 2.52 25.63 21.79
N ASN A 39 1.74 25.25 22.80
CA ASN A 39 1.85 25.77 24.17
C ASN A 39 2.46 24.71 25.10
N LEU A 40 3.42 25.09 25.94
CA LEU A 40 3.94 24.22 27.02
C LEU A 40 3.25 24.50 28.37
N GLY A 41 2.51 25.61 28.48
CA GLY A 41 1.76 26.02 29.66
C GLY A 41 0.38 25.37 29.74
N GLY A 42 0.36 24.06 30.00
CA GLY A 42 -0.82 23.35 30.49
C GLY A 42 -0.88 23.34 32.03
N TRP A 43 -1.63 22.42 32.62
CA TRP A 43 -1.70 22.29 34.08
C TRP A 43 -0.34 21.87 34.68
N PRO A 44 0.04 22.32 35.89
CA PRO A 44 1.24 21.85 36.56
C PRO A 44 1.26 20.30 36.66
N LEU A 45 2.42 19.70 36.37
CA LEU A 45 2.68 18.25 36.27
C LEU A 45 1.91 17.46 35.18
N ILE A 46 0.67 17.84 34.83
CA ILE A 46 -0.19 17.04 33.93
C ILE A 46 -0.23 17.63 32.50
N GLY A 47 0.08 18.91 32.32
CA GLY A 47 0.09 19.57 31.02
C GLY A 47 -1.27 19.53 30.33
N ASP A 48 -1.27 19.05 29.09
CA ASP A 48 -2.42 18.89 28.21
C ASP A 48 -2.89 17.42 28.14
N THR A 49 -2.38 16.54 29.02
CA THR A 49 -2.63 15.09 28.94
C THR A 49 -4.11 14.72 29.09
N ILE A 50 -4.86 15.41 29.95
CA ILE A 50 -6.29 15.12 30.15
C ILE A 50 -7.12 15.39 28.88
N PRO A 51 -7.06 16.58 28.25
CA PRO A 51 -7.80 16.82 27.01
C PRO A 51 -7.24 16.06 25.80
N PHE A 52 -5.94 15.75 25.75
CA PHE A 52 -5.36 14.83 24.76
C PHE A 52 -5.92 13.39 24.90
N MET A 53 -6.25 12.96 26.13
CA MET A 53 -6.88 11.68 26.43
C MET A 53 -8.42 11.77 26.52
N GLN A 54 -9.08 12.64 25.74
CA GLN A 54 -10.54 12.62 25.67
C GLN A 54 -11.04 11.57 24.66
N PRO A 55 -12.01 10.71 25.04
CA PRO A 55 -12.61 9.74 24.13
C PRO A 55 -13.26 10.39 22.91
N HIS A 56 -13.08 9.79 21.75
CA HIS A 56 -13.60 10.27 20.46
C HIS A 56 -14.05 9.10 19.57
N SER A 57 -14.60 9.38 18.39
CA SER A 57 -14.88 8.31 17.43
C SER A 57 -13.58 7.78 16.88
N SER A 58 -13.40 6.45 16.80
CA SER A 58 -12.20 5.85 16.19
C SER A 58 -12.12 6.07 14.67
N ALA A 59 -13.13 6.70 14.08
CA ALA A 59 -13.12 7.18 12.71
C ALA A 59 -12.33 8.49 12.55
N SER A 60 -12.26 9.34 13.59
CA SER A 60 -11.62 10.65 13.55
C SER A 60 -10.40 10.71 14.47
N LEU A 61 -9.63 11.80 14.41
CA LEU A 61 -8.54 12.05 15.37
C LEU A 61 -9.05 12.66 16.69
N GLY A 62 -10.36 12.92 16.78
CA GLY A 62 -11.00 13.59 17.89
C GLY A 62 -10.83 15.12 17.88
N THR A 63 -11.84 15.79 18.41
CA THR A 63 -11.97 17.26 18.42
C THR A 63 -10.72 17.97 18.95
N PHE A 64 -10.03 17.39 19.94
CA PHE A 64 -8.82 17.96 20.50
C PHE A 64 -7.67 18.00 19.48
N MET A 65 -7.41 16.89 18.78
CA MET A 65 -6.38 16.84 17.74
C MET A 65 -6.76 17.69 16.54
N ASP A 66 -8.00 17.64 16.08
CA ASP A 66 -8.49 18.44 14.96
C ASP A 66 -8.30 19.94 15.24
N GLN A 67 -8.63 20.40 16.45
CA GLN A 67 -8.39 21.78 16.90
C GLN A 67 -6.91 22.13 16.98
N HIS A 68 -6.04 21.22 17.45
CA HIS A 68 -4.60 21.48 17.53
C HIS A 68 -3.94 21.51 16.15
N ILE A 69 -4.32 20.61 15.24
CA ILE A 69 -3.87 20.60 13.85
C ILE A 69 -4.34 21.86 13.12
N ALA A 70 -5.60 22.27 13.29
CA ALA A 70 -6.13 23.49 12.69
C ALA A 70 -5.47 24.77 13.23
N LYS A 71 -5.06 24.78 14.51
CA LYS A 71 -4.48 25.96 15.19
C LYS A 71 -2.96 26.07 15.07
N TYR A 72 -2.25 24.94 14.99
CA TYR A 72 -0.79 24.86 15.06
C TYR A 72 -0.16 24.11 13.87
N GLY A 73 -0.94 23.60 12.93
CA GLY A 73 -0.45 22.78 11.81
C GLY A 73 -0.21 21.32 12.21
N ARG A 74 0.21 20.49 11.26
CA ARG A 74 0.35 19.02 11.43
C ARG A 74 1.47 18.59 12.39
N ILE A 75 2.39 19.49 12.75
CA ILE A 75 3.47 19.25 13.72
C ILE A 75 3.43 20.37 14.75
N PHE A 76 3.19 20.04 16.01
CA PHE A 76 3.04 21.01 17.09
C PHE A 76 3.66 20.51 18.39
N ARG A 77 3.82 21.39 19.39
CA ARG A 77 4.33 21.06 20.72
C ARG A 77 3.28 21.21 21.82
N MET A 78 3.37 20.36 22.84
CA MET A 78 2.56 20.40 24.06
C MET A 78 3.29 19.78 25.26
N ASN A 79 2.67 19.81 26.43
CA ASN A 79 3.19 19.11 27.61
C ASN A 79 2.35 17.85 27.88
N LEU A 80 2.95 16.67 27.77
CA LEU A 80 2.30 15.39 28.09
C LEU A 80 3.07 14.70 29.22
N LEU A 81 2.33 14.29 30.26
CA LEU A 81 2.85 13.67 31.49
C LEU A 81 4.04 14.42 32.10
N GLY A 82 3.97 15.76 32.10
CA GLY A 82 5.00 16.63 32.66
C GLY A 82 6.25 16.79 31.79
N ARG A 83 6.24 16.31 30.53
CA ARG A 83 7.38 16.39 29.62
C ARG A 83 7.06 17.20 28.35
N PRO A 84 7.99 18.05 27.88
CA PRO A 84 7.85 18.73 26.60
C PRO A 84 7.84 17.69 25.47
N THR A 85 6.80 17.76 24.65
CA THR A 85 6.45 16.74 23.67
C THR A 85 6.10 17.39 22.34
N ILE A 86 6.73 16.92 21.26
CA ILE A 86 6.30 17.20 19.89
C ILE A 86 5.27 16.14 19.49
N VAL A 87 4.15 16.56 18.93
CA VAL A 87 3.13 15.69 18.36
C VAL A 87 3.13 15.91 16.85
N SER A 88 3.10 14.81 16.10
CA SER A 88 3.11 14.83 14.64
C SER A 88 1.93 14.02 14.08
N ALA A 89 1.02 14.74 13.44
CA ALA A 89 0.03 14.21 12.52
C ALA A 89 0.55 14.21 11.06
N ASP A 90 1.82 14.58 10.85
CA ASP A 90 2.41 14.64 9.51
C ASP A 90 2.88 13.25 9.02
N PRO A 91 2.40 12.75 7.87
CA PRO A 91 2.72 11.42 7.37
C PRO A 91 4.20 11.21 6.99
N GLU A 92 4.87 12.24 6.47
CA GLU A 92 6.28 12.14 6.05
C GLU A 92 7.21 12.17 7.27
N PHE A 93 6.94 13.07 8.21
CA PHE A 93 7.69 13.16 9.45
C PHE A 93 7.48 11.92 10.33
N ASN A 94 6.26 11.37 10.39
CA ASN A 94 5.99 10.10 11.07
C ASN A 94 6.80 8.94 10.47
N ARG A 95 6.90 8.86 9.14
CA ARG A 95 7.76 7.87 8.48
C ARG A 95 9.25 8.07 8.82
N PHE A 96 9.72 9.32 8.84
CA PHE A 96 11.10 9.65 9.20
C PHE A 96 11.45 9.25 10.64
N ILE A 97 10.53 9.47 11.60
CA ILE A 97 10.66 9.01 12.99
C ILE A 97 10.84 7.49 13.02
N LEU A 98 9.89 6.76 12.43
CA LEU A 98 9.87 5.29 12.44
C LEU A 98 11.11 4.66 11.78
N GLN A 99 11.61 5.26 10.69
CA GLN A 99 12.81 4.78 9.99
C GLN A 99 14.13 5.13 10.71
N SER A 100 14.11 6.12 11.62
CA SER A 100 15.31 6.60 12.32
C SER A 100 15.41 6.13 13.79
N GLU A 101 14.58 5.16 14.18
CA GLU A 101 14.64 4.45 15.46
C GLU A 101 16.03 3.82 15.68
N GLY A 102 16.60 4.03 16.87
CA GLY A 102 17.96 3.61 17.22
C GLY A 102 19.08 4.45 16.59
N ARG A 103 18.75 5.59 15.97
CA ARG A 103 19.72 6.55 15.39
C ARG A 103 19.46 8.00 15.80
N LEU A 104 18.23 8.47 15.59
CA LEU A 104 17.80 9.85 15.88
C LEU A 104 16.63 9.89 16.86
N PHE A 105 15.83 8.83 16.90
CA PHE A 105 14.77 8.61 17.87
C PHE A 105 15.00 7.27 18.58
N GLU A 106 14.43 7.14 19.77
CA GLU A 106 14.40 5.89 20.53
C GLU A 106 13.01 5.74 21.15
N ASN A 107 12.41 4.56 21.02
CA ASN A 107 11.15 4.22 21.64
C ASN A 107 11.22 4.44 23.17
N SER A 108 10.32 5.28 23.67
CA SER A 108 10.39 5.76 25.04
C SER A 108 9.04 5.63 25.73
N CYS A 109 8.64 4.37 25.93
CA CYS A 109 7.41 3.93 26.58
C CYS A 109 7.28 4.53 28.01
N PRO A 110 6.07 4.95 28.46
CA PRO A 110 5.83 5.36 29.84
C PRO A 110 6.23 4.29 30.86
N THR A 111 6.86 4.72 31.96
CA THR A 111 7.35 3.83 33.03
C THR A 111 6.24 2.93 33.60
N SER A 112 5.01 3.44 33.71
CA SER A 112 3.84 2.68 34.17
C SER A 112 3.50 1.47 33.30
N ILE A 113 3.66 1.60 31.98
CA ILE A 113 3.45 0.49 31.04
C ILE A 113 4.62 -0.49 31.15
N ALA A 114 5.85 -0.01 31.33
CA ALA A 114 7.01 -0.87 31.57
C ALA A 114 6.95 -1.64 32.91
N GLU A 115 6.35 -1.06 33.96
CA GLU A 115 6.10 -1.74 35.24
C GLU A 115 5.07 -2.88 35.11
N ILE A 116 3.98 -2.67 34.35
CA ILE A 116 2.97 -3.70 34.13
C ILE A 116 3.42 -4.75 33.09
N MET A 117 4.04 -4.34 31.98
CA MET A 117 4.47 -5.27 30.92
C MET A 117 5.79 -5.97 31.24
N GLY A 118 6.61 -5.39 32.10
CA GLY A 118 7.91 -5.92 32.50
C GLY A 118 9.06 -5.26 31.75
N ARG A 119 10.19 -5.10 32.46
CA ARG A 119 11.42 -4.45 31.98
C ARG A 119 12.06 -5.16 30.78
N TRP A 120 11.76 -6.44 30.57
CA TRP A 120 12.27 -7.22 29.43
C TRP A 120 11.25 -7.35 28.28
N SER A 121 10.09 -6.70 28.38
CA SER A 121 9.11 -6.67 27.29
C SER A 121 9.66 -5.92 26.07
N MET A 122 9.29 -6.34 24.86
CA MET A 122 9.71 -5.67 23.61
C MET A 122 9.32 -4.18 23.53
N LEU A 123 8.29 -3.77 24.30
CA LEU A 123 7.81 -2.38 24.42
C LEU A 123 8.73 -1.50 25.29
N ALA A 124 9.45 -2.10 26.25
CA ALA A 124 10.35 -1.39 27.16
C ALA A 124 11.81 -1.42 26.68
N LEU A 125 12.21 -2.46 25.95
CA LEU A 125 13.59 -2.66 25.49
C LEU A 125 13.97 -1.76 24.30
N ALA A 126 15.25 -1.39 24.25
CA ALA A 126 15.92 -0.72 23.13
C ALA A 126 17.27 -1.40 22.80
N GLY A 127 18.00 -0.89 21.80
CA GLY A 127 19.33 -1.39 21.44
C GLY A 127 19.35 -2.86 21.01
N ASP A 128 20.46 -3.55 21.28
CA ASP A 128 20.71 -4.92 20.81
C ASP A 128 19.84 -5.98 21.51
N ILE A 129 19.51 -5.79 22.79
CA ILE A 129 18.60 -6.69 23.53
C ILE A 129 17.20 -6.68 22.89
N HIS A 130 16.72 -5.52 22.43
CA HIS A 130 15.48 -5.47 21.64
C HIS A 130 15.61 -6.21 20.30
N LYS A 131 16.76 -6.11 19.60
CA LYS A 131 16.99 -6.84 18.33
C LYS A 131 16.96 -8.36 18.55
N GLU A 132 17.55 -8.85 19.65
CA GLU A 132 17.55 -10.27 20.01
C GLU A 132 16.14 -10.79 20.28
N MET A 133 15.39 -10.14 21.19
CA MET A 133 13.99 -10.50 21.49
C MET A 133 13.10 -10.46 20.26
N ARG A 134 13.28 -9.43 19.42
CA ARG A 134 12.56 -9.28 18.15
C ARG A 134 12.90 -10.41 17.18
N SER A 135 14.16 -10.81 17.07
CA SER A 135 14.60 -11.91 16.21
C SER A 135 13.88 -13.21 16.58
N ILE A 136 13.81 -13.53 17.88
CA ILE A 136 13.09 -14.70 18.39
C ILE A 136 11.60 -14.65 18.03
N ALA A 137 10.93 -13.52 18.26
CA ALA A 137 9.52 -13.35 17.92
C ALA A 137 9.24 -13.48 16.41
N VAL A 138 10.09 -12.87 15.56
CA VAL A 138 9.97 -12.96 14.09
C VAL A 138 10.25 -14.39 13.59
N ASN A 139 11.23 -15.08 14.17
CA ASN A 139 11.54 -16.47 13.82
C ASN A 139 10.41 -17.43 14.21
N PHE A 140 9.68 -17.15 15.30
CA PHE A 140 8.49 -17.92 15.67
C PHE A 140 7.33 -17.70 14.67
N MET A 141 7.11 -16.45 14.24
CA MET A 141 6.05 -16.08 13.29
C MET A 141 6.49 -16.13 11.82
N ASN A 142 7.45 -17.01 11.48
CA ASN A 142 7.97 -17.11 10.12
C ASN A 142 6.94 -17.73 9.14
N ASN A 143 7.12 -17.50 7.83
CA ASN A 143 6.14 -17.91 6.81
C ASN A 143 5.94 -19.43 6.67
N VAL A 144 6.88 -20.26 7.14
CA VAL A 144 6.70 -21.71 7.19
C VAL A 144 5.78 -22.06 8.35
N LYS A 145 6.11 -21.63 9.59
CA LYS A 145 5.27 -21.87 10.77
C LYS A 145 3.86 -21.31 10.61
N LEU A 146 3.69 -20.13 10.00
CA LEU A 146 2.37 -19.57 9.71
C LEU A 146 1.48 -20.50 8.86
N ARG A 147 2.06 -21.22 7.90
CA ARG A 147 1.32 -22.16 7.03
C ARG A 147 1.08 -23.52 7.66
N THR A 148 2.07 -24.06 8.38
CA THR A 148 2.06 -25.44 8.87
C THR A 148 1.50 -25.58 10.28
N TYR A 149 1.70 -24.57 11.12
CA TYR A 149 1.40 -24.62 12.55
C TYR A 149 0.28 -23.67 12.97
N PHE A 150 0.32 -22.39 12.56
CA PHE A 150 -0.74 -21.44 12.92
C PHE A 150 -2.03 -21.70 12.15
N LEU A 151 -2.00 -21.84 10.82
CA LEU A 151 -3.21 -21.95 9.99
C LEU A 151 -4.20 -23.05 10.47
N PRO A 152 -3.80 -24.30 10.76
CA PRO A 152 -4.74 -25.32 11.24
C PRO A 152 -5.41 -24.95 12.58
N ASP A 153 -4.68 -24.34 13.50
CA ASP A 153 -5.20 -23.90 14.80
C ASP A 153 -6.09 -22.65 14.67
N VAL A 154 -5.73 -21.69 13.81
CA VAL A 154 -6.56 -20.52 13.48
C VAL A 154 -7.92 -20.99 12.94
N ASP A 155 -7.91 -21.94 12.00
CA ASP A 155 -9.11 -22.54 11.41
C ASP A 155 -9.95 -23.27 12.46
N ALA A 156 -9.34 -24.17 13.22
CA ALA A 156 -10.03 -24.93 14.26
C ALA A 156 -10.62 -24.03 15.37
N GLN A 157 -9.94 -22.97 15.78
CA GLN A 157 -10.48 -22.02 16.78
C GLN A 157 -11.58 -21.12 16.21
N ALA A 158 -11.48 -20.71 14.94
CA ALA A 158 -12.54 -19.93 14.28
C ALA A 158 -13.82 -20.76 14.18
N VAL A 159 -13.72 -22.00 13.71
CA VAL A 159 -14.82 -22.96 13.66
C VAL A 159 -15.41 -23.20 15.06
N LYS A 160 -14.58 -23.54 16.05
CA LYS A 160 -15.02 -23.83 17.43
C LYS A 160 -15.77 -22.66 18.10
N ILE A 161 -15.42 -21.41 17.78
CA ILE A 161 -16.13 -20.24 18.31
C ILE A 161 -17.42 -19.97 17.54
N LEU A 162 -17.42 -20.07 16.22
CA LEU A 162 -18.62 -19.88 15.41
C LEU A 162 -19.66 -20.98 15.66
N ASP A 163 -19.25 -22.23 15.88
CA ASP A 163 -20.11 -23.34 16.32
C ASP A 163 -20.73 -23.11 17.71
N SER A 164 -20.17 -22.21 18.52
CA SER A 164 -20.72 -21.88 19.85
C SER A 164 -21.81 -20.81 19.81
N TRP A 165 -22.01 -20.16 18.66
CA TRP A 165 -23.05 -19.15 18.46
C TRP A 165 -24.41 -19.84 18.23
N LYS A 166 -25.49 -19.22 18.74
CA LYS A 166 -26.85 -19.76 18.61
C LYS A 166 -27.71 -18.82 17.78
N ASP A 167 -28.52 -19.40 16.90
CA ASP A 167 -29.48 -18.66 16.07
C ASP A 167 -30.40 -17.78 16.90
N ASN A 168 -30.62 -16.56 16.39
CA ASN A 168 -31.47 -15.54 17.00
C ASN A 168 -31.10 -15.18 18.46
N THR A 169 -29.86 -15.42 18.89
CA THR A 169 -29.34 -14.96 20.18
C THR A 169 -28.47 -13.73 20.03
N THR A 170 -28.64 -12.77 20.93
CA THR A 170 -27.84 -11.55 20.99
C THR A 170 -26.59 -11.77 21.84
N PHE A 171 -25.41 -11.50 21.29
CA PHE A 171 -24.13 -11.59 22.01
C PHE A 171 -23.16 -10.51 21.54
N SER A 172 -22.17 -10.18 22.38
CA SER A 172 -21.13 -9.19 22.04
C SER A 172 -20.07 -9.80 21.11
N ALA A 173 -20.07 -9.40 19.84
CA ALA A 173 -19.08 -9.85 18.87
C ALA A 173 -17.65 -9.43 19.24
N MET A 174 -17.48 -8.29 19.92
CA MET A 174 -16.18 -7.88 20.46
C MET A 174 -15.66 -8.86 21.52
N GLU A 175 -16.53 -9.38 22.40
CA GLU A 175 -16.14 -10.40 23.38
C GLU A 175 -15.81 -11.73 22.70
N GLN A 176 -16.53 -12.11 21.64
CA GLN A 176 -16.20 -13.30 20.85
C GLN A 176 -14.86 -13.15 20.11
N GLY A 177 -14.59 -12.00 19.50
CA GLY A 177 -13.31 -11.70 18.84
C GLY A 177 -12.12 -11.70 19.81
N LYS A 178 -12.30 -11.15 21.02
CA LYS A 178 -11.30 -11.22 22.10
C LYS A 178 -11.08 -12.66 22.56
N LYS A 179 -12.17 -13.41 22.79
CA LYS A 179 -12.10 -14.83 23.15
C LYS A 179 -11.36 -15.66 22.07
N PHE A 180 -11.60 -15.38 20.79
CA PHE A 180 -10.89 -16.01 19.66
C PHE A 180 -9.39 -15.72 19.69
N ALA A 181 -9.01 -14.45 19.68
CA ALA A 181 -7.60 -14.04 19.71
C ALA A 181 -6.87 -14.55 20.97
N PHE A 182 -7.52 -14.53 22.14
CA PHE A 182 -6.95 -15.05 23.39
C PHE A 182 -6.67 -16.55 23.31
N ASN A 183 -7.69 -17.32 22.93
CA ASN A 183 -7.64 -18.77 22.86
C ASN A 183 -6.56 -19.25 21.88
N LEU A 184 -6.49 -18.62 20.71
CA LEU A 184 -5.47 -18.89 19.72
C LEU A 184 -4.07 -18.56 20.24
N MET A 185 -3.85 -17.35 20.75
CA MET A 185 -2.52 -16.95 21.24
C MET A 185 -2.05 -17.79 22.43
N VAL A 186 -2.93 -18.17 23.35
CA VAL A 186 -2.55 -19.04 24.48
C VAL A 186 -2.24 -20.48 24.01
N LYS A 187 -2.97 -21.00 23.01
CA LYS A 187 -2.64 -22.29 22.38
C LYS A 187 -1.30 -22.23 21.66
N GLN A 188 -1.05 -21.18 20.88
CA GLN A 188 0.17 -21.03 20.09
C GLN A 188 1.42 -20.75 20.94
N LEU A 189 1.30 -20.01 22.05
CA LEU A 189 2.43 -19.64 22.90
C LEU A 189 2.74 -20.67 23.99
N MET A 190 1.76 -21.42 24.48
CA MET A 190 1.86 -22.27 25.69
C MET A 190 1.14 -23.63 25.59
N SER A 191 0.64 -24.00 24.40
CA SER A 191 -0.16 -25.20 24.12
C SER A 191 -1.42 -25.41 25.00
N MET A 192 -1.92 -24.39 25.72
CA MET A 192 -3.07 -24.58 26.62
C MET A 192 -4.40 -24.57 25.86
N ASP A 193 -5.28 -25.53 26.18
CA ASP A 193 -6.54 -25.70 25.47
C ASP A 193 -7.67 -24.78 25.98
N PRO A 194 -8.48 -24.18 25.08
CA PRO A 194 -9.63 -23.35 25.44
C PRO A 194 -10.75 -24.12 26.14
N GLY A 195 -11.24 -23.54 27.24
CA GLY A 195 -12.26 -24.13 28.11
C GLY A 195 -11.70 -24.92 29.31
N MET A 196 -10.38 -25.13 29.38
CA MET A 196 -9.74 -25.72 30.57
C MET A 196 -9.70 -24.70 31.72
N PRO A 197 -9.83 -25.13 33.00
CA PRO A 197 -9.87 -24.21 34.15
C PRO A 197 -8.66 -23.27 34.25
N GLU A 198 -7.46 -23.77 33.94
CA GLU A 198 -6.23 -22.97 33.93
C GLU A 198 -6.26 -21.86 32.86
N THR A 199 -6.79 -22.16 31.68
CA THR A 199 -6.91 -21.21 30.55
C THR A 199 -7.94 -20.11 30.87
N GLU A 200 -9.08 -20.48 31.46
CA GLU A 200 -10.11 -19.51 31.88
C GLU A 200 -9.66 -18.66 33.08
N GLN A 201 -8.89 -19.23 34.02
CA GLN A 201 -8.27 -18.47 35.10
C GLN A 201 -7.25 -17.46 34.55
N LEU A 202 -6.39 -17.89 33.62
CA LEU A 202 -5.44 -17.00 32.94
C LEU A 202 -6.17 -15.85 32.24
N ARG A 203 -7.24 -16.14 31.49
CA ARG A 203 -8.10 -15.15 30.81
C ARG A 203 -8.73 -14.16 31.79
N SER A 204 -9.21 -14.63 32.94
CA SER A 204 -9.80 -13.79 33.99
C SER A 204 -8.80 -12.79 34.54
N GLU A 205 -7.59 -13.24 34.92
CA GLU A 205 -6.53 -12.34 35.39
C GLU A 205 -6.04 -11.41 34.27
N TYR A 206 -6.02 -11.89 33.03
CA TYR A 206 -5.66 -11.09 31.85
C TYR A 206 -6.57 -9.87 31.66
N VAL A 207 -7.88 -10.01 31.90
CA VAL A 207 -8.83 -8.88 31.86
C VAL A 207 -8.51 -7.81 32.92
N PHE A 208 -8.11 -8.22 34.13
CA PHE A 208 -7.72 -7.27 35.19
C PHE A 208 -6.35 -6.62 34.93
N PHE A 209 -5.42 -7.37 34.37
CA PHE A 209 -4.14 -6.88 33.87
C PHE A 209 -4.34 -5.76 32.82
N MET A 210 -5.20 -6.00 31.83
CA MET A 210 -5.56 -5.01 30.80
C MET A 210 -6.18 -3.74 31.39
N LYS A 211 -7.10 -3.87 32.37
CA LYS A 211 -7.76 -2.73 33.03
C LYS A 211 -6.78 -1.76 33.70
N GLY A 212 -5.66 -2.24 34.24
CA GLY A 212 -4.69 -1.35 34.91
C GLY A 212 -3.76 -0.61 33.95
N MET A 213 -3.46 -1.17 32.77
CA MET A 213 -2.68 -0.45 31.74
C MET A 213 -3.44 0.76 31.18
N ALA A 214 -4.77 0.65 31.08
CA ALA A 214 -5.65 1.74 30.69
C ALA A 214 -6.00 2.71 31.85
N SER A 215 -5.27 2.69 32.96
CA SER A 215 -5.60 3.46 34.17
C SER A 215 -4.49 4.42 34.61
N ILE A 216 -4.86 5.41 35.42
CA ILE A 216 -3.93 6.36 36.03
C ILE A 216 -2.92 5.57 36.90
N PRO A 217 -1.60 5.75 36.72
CA PRO A 217 -0.58 4.90 37.33
C PRO A 217 -0.29 5.25 38.79
N LEU A 218 -1.25 4.97 39.67
CA LEU A 218 -1.16 5.16 41.11
C LEU A 218 -1.20 3.80 41.82
N ASN A 219 -0.13 3.43 42.52
CA ASN A 219 0.00 2.13 43.20
C ASN A 219 -0.71 2.09 44.58
N LEU A 220 -2.00 2.42 44.62
CA LEU A 220 -2.80 2.49 45.84
C LEU A 220 -3.78 1.29 45.93
N PRO A 221 -4.10 0.75 47.13
CA PRO A 221 -4.85 -0.51 47.31
C PRO A 221 -6.13 -0.68 46.49
N TRP A 222 -6.84 0.42 46.21
CA TRP A 222 -8.13 0.46 45.53
C TRP A 222 -8.05 0.76 44.02
N THR A 223 -6.86 0.89 43.43
CA THR A 223 -6.71 1.31 42.02
C THR A 223 -6.65 0.13 41.05
N ALA A 224 -7.13 0.36 39.83
CA ALA A 224 -6.98 -0.59 38.72
C ALA A 224 -5.49 -0.89 38.42
N PHE A 225 -4.60 0.11 38.52
CA PHE A 225 -3.15 -0.06 38.37
C PHE A 225 -2.59 -1.10 39.34
N ARG A 226 -2.90 -0.99 40.65
CA ARG A 226 -2.43 -1.97 41.64
C ARG A 226 -3.06 -3.35 41.46
N ARG A 227 -4.34 -3.42 41.03
CA ARG A 227 -4.95 -4.71 40.67
C ARG A 227 -4.23 -5.36 39.48
N ALA A 228 -3.83 -4.60 38.46
CA ALA A 228 -3.06 -5.16 37.34
C ALA A 228 -1.67 -5.65 37.74
N LEU A 229 -0.98 -5.01 38.71
CA LEU A 229 0.28 -5.53 39.26
C LEU A 229 0.09 -6.88 39.99
N GLN A 230 -1.04 -7.06 40.68
CA GLN A 230 -1.40 -8.35 41.28
C GLN A 230 -1.70 -9.40 40.20
N SER A 231 -2.50 -9.04 39.19
CA SER A 231 -2.83 -9.93 38.06
C SER A 231 -1.60 -10.31 37.24
N ARG A 232 -0.65 -9.38 37.00
CA ARG A 232 0.67 -9.66 36.43
C ARG A 232 1.38 -10.76 37.22
N SER A 233 1.42 -10.65 38.55
CA SER A 233 2.07 -11.64 39.41
C SER A 233 1.40 -13.02 39.34
N ALA A 234 0.06 -13.06 39.22
CA ALA A 234 -0.68 -14.31 39.03
C ALA A 234 -0.43 -14.94 37.65
N ILE A 235 -0.43 -14.13 36.58
CA ILE A 235 -0.14 -14.54 35.20
C ILE A 235 1.27 -15.12 35.10
N LEU A 236 2.29 -14.41 35.60
CA LEU A 236 3.68 -14.86 35.60
C LEU A 236 3.87 -16.18 36.38
N LYS A 237 3.08 -16.42 37.44
CA LYS A 237 3.09 -17.69 38.17
C LYS A 237 2.57 -18.85 37.30
N ILE A 238 1.42 -18.69 36.63
CA ILE A 238 0.84 -19.70 35.74
C ILE A 238 1.80 -20.00 34.58
N MET A 239 2.33 -18.95 33.94
CA MET A 239 3.29 -19.08 32.84
C MET A 239 4.60 -19.75 33.29
N GLY A 240 5.09 -19.40 34.49
CA GLY A 240 6.27 -20.02 35.09
C GLY A 240 6.09 -21.51 35.31
N GLN A 241 4.92 -21.95 35.80
CA GLN A 241 4.61 -23.36 35.97
C GLN A 241 4.60 -24.14 34.64
N LYS A 242 4.07 -23.55 33.55
CA LYS A 242 4.13 -24.15 32.21
C LYS A 242 5.54 -24.21 31.65
N LEU A 243 6.37 -23.19 31.91
CA LEU A 243 7.79 -23.20 31.57
C LEU A 243 8.54 -24.35 32.27
N ASP A 244 8.31 -24.53 33.58
CA ASP A 244 8.91 -25.62 34.36
C ASP A 244 8.45 -27.00 33.87
N GLU A 245 7.16 -27.14 33.54
CA GLU A 245 6.59 -28.36 32.97
C GLU A 245 7.25 -28.72 31.62
N ARG A 246 7.45 -27.73 30.73
CA ARG A 246 8.06 -27.93 29.41
C ARG A 246 9.55 -28.25 29.52
N VAL A 247 10.30 -27.54 30.37
CA VAL A 247 11.73 -27.84 30.62
C VAL A 247 11.90 -29.28 31.11
N ARG A 248 11.05 -29.75 32.04
CA ARG A 248 11.07 -31.14 32.50
C ARG A 248 10.83 -32.13 31.36
N LYS A 249 9.78 -31.94 30.54
CA LYS A 249 9.48 -32.84 29.41
C LYS A 249 10.59 -32.89 28.34
N LEU A 250 11.30 -31.76 28.13
CA LEU A 250 12.46 -31.70 27.24
C LEU A 250 13.68 -32.45 27.80
N GLN A 251 13.87 -32.44 29.13
CA GLN A 251 14.89 -33.26 29.81
C GLN A 251 14.55 -34.77 29.79
N GLU A 252 13.26 -35.11 29.79
CA GLU A 252 12.73 -36.48 29.67
C GLU A 252 12.80 -37.05 28.24
N GLY A 253 13.30 -36.29 27.26
CA GLY A 253 13.59 -36.79 25.90
C GLY A 253 12.37 -36.98 24.99
N VAL A 254 11.22 -36.40 25.33
CA VAL A 254 9.98 -36.51 24.55
C VAL A 254 10.14 -35.82 23.19
N GLN A 255 10.03 -36.60 22.10
CA GLN A 255 10.11 -36.09 20.72
C GLN A 255 8.85 -35.29 20.32
N GLY A 256 9.01 -34.33 19.40
CA GLY A 256 7.93 -33.50 18.85
C GLY A 256 7.74 -32.12 19.52
N LEU A 257 8.10 -31.98 20.81
CA LEU A 257 7.81 -30.79 21.63
C LEU A 257 8.36 -29.44 21.13
N GLU A 258 9.31 -29.44 20.17
CA GLU A 258 9.94 -28.23 19.61
C GLU A 258 9.07 -27.52 18.56
N GLU A 259 8.10 -28.23 17.98
CA GLU A 259 7.17 -27.69 16.99
C GLU A 259 5.87 -27.17 17.65
N ASP A 260 5.62 -27.54 18.92
CA ASP A 260 4.34 -27.40 19.65
C ASP A 260 4.05 -26.04 20.32
N ASP A 261 5.03 -25.19 20.62
CA ASP A 261 4.80 -23.79 21.06
C ASP A 261 6.09 -22.92 21.08
N LEU A 262 5.92 -21.62 21.30
CA LEU A 262 7.04 -20.69 21.54
C LEU A 262 7.81 -21.05 22.82
N LEU A 263 7.10 -21.43 23.88
CA LEU A 263 7.66 -21.65 25.20
C LEU A 263 8.71 -22.79 25.22
N ALA A 264 8.51 -23.85 24.43
CA ALA A 264 9.51 -24.88 24.16
C ALA A 264 10.70 -24.37 23.35
N SER A 265 10.44 -23.59 22.29
CA SER A 265 11.48 -23.02 21.43
C SER A 265 12.40 -22.05 22.19
N VAL A 266 11.87 -21.31 23.16
CA VAL A 266 12.63 -20.32 23.94
C VAL A 266 13.33 -20.96 25.16
N ALA A 267 12.78 -22.04 25.71
CA ALA A 267 13.39 -22.78 26.84
C ALA A 267 14.78 -23.36 26.54
N LYS A 268 15.15 -23.55 25.26
CA LYS A 268 16.49 -23.98 24.83
C LYS A 268 17.46 -22.83 24.51
N HIS A 269 17.04 -21.56 24.58
CA HIS A 269 17.90 -20.44 24.19
C HIS A 269 18.97 -20.17 25.27
N PRO A 270 20.28 -20.36 24.98
CA PRO A 270 21.32 -20.52 26.01
C PRO A 270 21.66 -19.25 26.80
N HIS A 271 21.07 -18.10 26.44
CA HIS A 271 21.40 -16.79 27.00
C HIS A 271 20.19 -16.05 27.61
N LEU A 272 18.99 -16.65 27.60
CA LEU A 272 17.80 -16.02 28.15
C LEU A 272 17.51 -16.44 29.59
N THR A 273 17.33 -15.45 30.45
CA THR A 273 16.90 -15.63 31.84
C THR A 273 15.39 -15.90 31.92
N ARG A 274 14.94 -16.60 32.97
CA ARG A 274 13.51 -16.88 33.22
C ARG A 274 12.64 -15.62 33.11
N ASP A 275 13.06 -14.51 33.73
CA ASP A 275 12.35 -13.21 33.67
C ASP A 275 12.14 -12.75 32.22
N GLN A 276 13.16 -12.85 31.38
CA GLN A 276 13.10 -12.45 29.98
C GLN A 276 12.15 -13.34 29.17
N ILE A 277 12.15 -14.65 29.41
CA ILE A 277 11.25 -15.61 28.74
C ILE A 277 9.79 -15.29 29.09
N LEU A 278 9.50 -15.05 30.37
CA LEU A 278 8.14 -14.76 30.82
C LEU A 278 7.65 -13.39 30.35
N ASP A 279 8.48 -12.35 30.40
CA ASP A 279 8.15 -11.02 29.86
C ASP A 279 7.96 -11.06 28.32
N LEU A 280 8.75 -11.85 27.60
CA LEU A 280 8.61 -12.05 26.15
C LEU A 280 7.25 -12.68 25.82
N ILE A 281 6.92 -13.83 26.42
CA ILE A 281 5.65 -14.53 26.18
C ILE A 281 4.46 -13.65 26.57
N LEU A 282 4.54 -12.92 27.69
CA LEU A 282 3.49 -12.00 28.13
C LEU A 282 3.31 -10.84 27.16
N SER A 283 4.40 -10.30 26.61
CA SER A 283 4.36 -9.24 25.59
C SER A 283 3.78 -9.72 24.25
N MET A 284 4.01 -10.99 23.88
CA MET A 284 3.43 -11.58 22.67
C MET A 284 1.93 -11.91 22.83
N LEU A 285 1.52 -12.41 24.00
CA LEU A 285 0.11 -12.60 24.34
C LEU A 285 -0.66 -11.28 24.29
N PHE A 286 -0.04 -10.18 24.76
CA PHE A 286 -0.60 -8.82 24.64
C PHE A 286 -0.72 -8.33 23.20
N ALA A 287 0.32 -8.49 22.39
CA ALA A 287 0.29 -8.05 20.99
C ALA A 287 -0.81 -8.73 20.18
N GLY A 288 -0.99 -10.06 20.34
CA GLY A 288 -1.97 -10.84 19.57
C GLY A 288 -3.42 -10.73 20.07
N HIS A 289 -3.67 -10.39 21.34
CA HIS A 289 -5.05 -10.33 21.88
C HIS A 289 -5.83 -9.06 21.46
N GLU A 290 -5.25 -7.89 21.67
CA GLU A 290 -5.98 -6.62 21.53
C GLU A 290 -6.04 -6.11 20.08
N THR A 291 -4.99 -6.34 19.28
CA THR A 291 -4.89 -5.73 17.93
C THR A 291 -5.82 -6.40 16.92
N SER A 292 -5.78 -7.73 16.81
CA SER A 292 -6.64 -8.49 15.90
C SER A 292 -8.13 -8.33 16.22
N SER A 293 -8.51 -8.33 17.51
CA SER A 293 -9.91 -8.22 17.93
C SER A 293 -10.52 -6.83 17.67
N ALA A 294 -9.72 -5.76 17.78
CA ALA A 294 -10.12 -4.42 17.36
C ALA A 294 -10.31 -4.32 15.83
N ALA A 295 -9.37 -4.87 15.05
CA ALA A 295 -9.43 -4.82 13.59
C ALA A 295 -10.64 -5.57 13.00
N ILE A 296 -10.97 -6.75 13.54
CA ILE A 296 -12.16 -7.52 13.15
C ILE A 296 -13.45 -6.71 13.42
N SER A 297 -13.50 -6.01 14.55
CA SER A 297 -14.69 -5.23 14.97
C SER A 297 -14.92 -3.99 14.09
N LEU A 298 -13.83 -3.28 13.72
CA LEU A 298 -13.92 -2.07 12.87
C LEU A 298 -14.28 -2.40 11.41
N ALA A 299 -13.87 -3.56 10.91
CA ALA A 299 -14.18 -4.01 9.54
C ALA A 299 -15.69 -4.22 9.30
N ILE A 300 -16.45 -4.55 10.35
CA ILE A 300 -17.91 -4.78 10.27
C ILE A 300 -18.71 -3.46 10.19
N TYR A 301 -18.17 -2.36 10.73
CA TYR A 301 -18.94 -1.13 10.98
C TYR A 301 -18.98 -0.13 9.81
N PHE A 302 -17.86 0.08 9.11
CA PHE A 302 -17.67 1.31 8.32
C PHE A 302 -18.28 1.32 6.89
N LEU A 303 -18.92 0.23 6.44
CA LEU A 303 -19.23 -0.10 5.04
C LEU A 303 -20.26 0.81 4.29
N GLN A 304 -20.41 2.09 4.63
CA GLN A 304 -21.61 2.90 4.27
C GLN A 304 -21.42 4.21 3.48
N SER A 305 -20.98 5.33 4.10
CA SER A 305 -21.63 6.63 3.83
C SER A 305 -20.81 7.84 3.30
N SER A 306 -21.08 8.18 2.03
CA SER A 306 -21.35 9.54 1.48
C SER A 306 -20.24 10.58 1.14
N PRO A 307 -20.38 11.38 0.03
CA PRO A 307 -19.24 11.89 -0.75
C PRO A 307 -19.23 13.42 -1.00
N LYS A 308 -19.36 14.28 0.04
CA LYS A 308 -19.67 15.73 -0.12
C LYS A 308 -18.47 16.69 -0.06
N VAL A 309 -17.26 16.21 0.23
CA VAL A 309 -16.10 17.06 0.63
C VAL A 309 -15.27 17.59 -0.55
N LEU A 310 -15.35 16.95 -1.72
CA LEU A 310 -14.59 17.29 -2.94
C LEU A 310 -14.80 18.74 -3.44
N GLN A 311 -15.86 19.42 -3.01
CA GLN A 311 -16.25 20.73 -3.53
C GLN A 311 -15.44 21.89 -2.93
N GLN A 312 -15.16 21.88 -1.62
CA GLN A 312 -14.55 23.03 -0.93
C GLN A 312 -13.07 23.25 -1.29
N LEU A 313 -12.33 22.18 -1.59
CA LEU A 313 -10.91 22.28 -1.99
C LEU A 313 -10.70 23.00 -3.34
N ARG A 314 -11.70 23.06 -4.22
CA ARG A 314 -11.60 23.83 -5.48
C ARG A 314 -11.70 25.34 -5.27
N GLU A 315 -12.44 25.77 -4.26
CA GLU A 315 -12.81 27.19 -4.04
C GLU A 315 -11.68 28.02 -3.40
N GLU A 316 -10.67 27.37 -2.83
CA GLU A 316 -9.46 28.02 -2.32
C GLU A 316 -8.48 28.39 -3.45
N HIS A 317 -8.10 27.43 -4.27
CA HIS A 317 -7.08 27.65 -5.31
C HIS A 317 -7.56 28.55 -6.46
N ILE A 318 -8.86 28.58 -6.77
CA ILE A 318 -9.44 29.51 -7.74
C ILE A 318 -9.26 30.97 -7.27
N ARG A 319 -9.39 31.25 -5.97
CA ARG A 319 -9.21 32.61 -5.40
C ARG A 319 -7.79 33.14 -5.58
N ILE A 320 -6.78 32.27 -5.41
CA ILE A 320 -5.37 32.63 -5.54
C ILE A 320 -5.04 32.98 -7.01
N ALA A 321 -5.52 32.15 -7.94
CA ALA A 321 -5.29 32.35 -9.38
C ALA A 321 -5.91 33.66 -9.92
N MET A 322 -7.06 34.10 -9.39
CA MET A 322 -7.69 35.36 -9.81
C MET A 322 -6.84 36.58 -9.43
N LYS A 323 -6.33 36.65 -8.19
CA LYS A 323 -5.49 37.78 -7.71
C LYS A 323 -4.14 37.90 -8.41
N MET A 324 -3.61 36.82 -8.98
CA MET A 324 -2.40 36.90 -9.82
C MET A 324 -2.69 37.63 -11.15
N LYS A 325 -3.88 37.37 -11.72
CA LYS A 325 -4.29 37.91 -13.02
C LYS A 325 -4.54 39.41 -12.98
N GLU A 326 -5.06 39.94 -11.87
CA GLU A 326 -5.25 41.39 -11.63
C GLU A 326 -3.93 42.16 -11.53
N ARG A 327 -2.83 41.49 -11.14
CA ARG A 327 -1.48 42.07 -11.02
C ARG A 327 -0.68 42.01 -12.33
N GLY A 328 -1.18 41.35 -13.36
CA GLY A 328 -0.51 41.22 -14.66
C GLY A 328 0.67 40.23 -14.66
N GLU A 329 0.84 39.43 -13.60
CA GLU A 329 1.97 38.50 -13.44
C GLU A 329 1.62 37.10 -13.96
N THR A 330 2.54 36.48 -14.72
CA THR A 330 2.32 35.18 -15.38
C THR A 330 2.99 33.99 -14.68
N GLY A 331 3.56 34.19 -13.50
CA GLY A 331 4.24 33.14 -12.72
C GLY A 331 4.26 33.46 -11.24
N LEU A 332 4.17 32.43 -10.39
CA LEU A 332 4.20 32.55 -8.93
C LEU A 332 5.52 33.16 -8.46
N ASN A 333 5.45 34.20 -7.64
CA ASN A 333 6.61 34.81 -7.01
C ASN A 333 6.72 34.44 -5.51
N TRP A 334 7.78 34.92 -4.84
CA TRP A 334 8.08 34.59 -3.44
C TRP A 334 7.06 35.13 -2.43
N ASP A 335 6.27 36.15 -2.79
CA ASP A 335 5.17 36.69 -1.97
C ASP A 335 3.82 36.02 -2.23
N ASP A 336 3.63 35.35 -3.37
CA ASP A 336 2.49 34.45 -3.60
C ASP A 336 2.66 33.13 -2.82
N TYR A 337 3.88 32.62 -2.73
CA TYR A 337 4.22 31.44 -1.92
C TYR A 337 3.94 31.66 -0.42
N LYS A 338 4.21 32.87 0.10
CA LYS A 338 3.89 33.24 1.50
C LYS A 338 2.39 33.33 1.80
N GLN A 339 1.53 33.39 0.78
CA GLN A 339 0.08 33.36 0.92
C GLN A 339 -0.51 31.94 0.91
N MET A 340 0.33 30.91 0.85
CA MET A 340 -0.05 29.49 0.93
C MET A 340 0.22 28.94 2.34
N GLU A 341 -0.65 29.25 3.29
CA GLU A 341 -0.39 29.13 4.74
C GLU A 341 -0.28 27.68 5.30
N PHE A 342 -0.39 26.63 4.46
CA PHE A 342 -0.66 25.25 4.93
C PHE A 342 0.56 24.32 5.18
N THR A 343 1.81 24.71 4.87
CA THR A 343 3.00 23.80 5.02
C THR A 343 4.24 24.48 5.61
N GLN A 344 4.84 23.90 6.67
CA GLN A 344 5.98 24.46 7.43
C GLN A 344 7.03 23.42 7.87
N TRP A 345 8.18 23.89 8.37
CA TRP A 345 9.35 23.11 8.83
C TRP A 345 9.84 23.58 10.22
N TYR A 346 10.33 22.65 11.05
CA TYR A 346 10.68 22.91 12.46
C TYR A 346 11.91 22.14 12.98
N ASP A 347 12.53 22.68 14.04
CA ASP A 347 13.64 22.08 14.79
C ASP A 347 13.13 21.28 16.00
N ILE A 348 13.65 20.07 16.25
CA ILE A 348 13.35 19.26 17.45
C ILE A 348 14.58 19.16 18.37
N PRO A 349 14.53 19.61 19.63
CA PRO A 349 15.63 19.47 20.58
C PRO A 349 15.86 18.03 21.04
N CYS A 350 17.11 17.71 21.35
CA CYS A 350 17.46 16.42 21.97
C CYS A 350 16.76 16.25 23.34
N GLY A 351 16.30 15.03 23.64
CA GLY A 351 15.66 14.67 24.90
C GLY A 351 14.17 15.01 25.02
N TRP A 352 13.59 15.73 24.05
CA TRP A 352 12.14 15.95 23.98
C TRP A 352 11.41 14.66 23.58
N LYS A 353 10.18 14.48 24.05
CA LYS A 353 9.32 13.38 23.58
C LYS A 353 8.81 13.70 22.18
N VAL A 354 8.60 12.67 21.37
CA VAL A 354 7.96 12.79 20.05
C VAL A 354 6.87 11.72 19.96
N VAL A 355 5.66 12.12 19.61
CA VAL A 355 4.48 11.26 19.44
C VAL A 355 4.06 11.29 17.98
N ALA A 356 4.26 10.18 17.28
CA ALA A 356 3.82 9.99 15.90
C ALA A 356 2.38 9.47 15.86
N ILE A 357 1.44 10.30 15.44
CA ILE A 357 0.02 9.95 15.28
C ILE A 357 -0.14 9.22 13.95
N ILE A 358 0.22 7.93 13.93
CA ILE A 358 0.24 7.09 12.72
C ILE A 358 -1.12 6.94 12.04
N SER A 359 -2.23 7.07 12.79
CA SER A 359 -3.61 7.09 12.29
C SER A 359 -3.93 8.33 11.45
N ALA A 360 -3.25 9.47 11.69
CA ALA A 360 -3.50 10.70 10.94
C ALA A 360 -3.25 10.52 9.43
N ALA A 361 -2.26 9.72 9.05
CA ALA A 361 -2.01 9.40 7.65
C ALA A 361 -3.10 8.53 7.01
N HIS A 362 -3.84 7.74 7.79
CA HIS A 362 -4.94 6.88 7.31
C HIS A 362 -6.24 7.68 7.20
N LEU A 363 -6.35 8.74 8.01
CA LEU A 363 -7.47 9.68 8.02
C LEU A 363 -7.23 10.94 7.16
N ASP A 364 -6.10 11.03 6.46
CA ASP A 364 -5.72 12.18 5.63
C ASP A 364 -6.42 12.14 4.25
N PRO A 365 -7.34 13.09 3.94
CA PRO A 365 -8.01 13.15 2.65
C PRO A 365 -7.07 13.50 1.49
N ALA A 366 -5.84 13.98 1.76
CA ALA A 366 -4.82 14.16 0.73
C ALA A 366 -4.13 12.85 0.31
N ILE A 367 -4.31 11.76 1.08
CA ILE A 367 -3.71 10.44 0.83
C ILE A 367 -4.76 9.42 0.39
N TYR A 368 -5.94 9.46 1.01
CA TYR A 368 -7.01 8.50 0.79
C TYR A 368 -8.30 9.23 0.46
N ASP A 369 -8.85 9.00 -0.73
CA ASP A 369 -10.16 9.53 -1.12
C ASP A 369 -11.22 9.07 -0.11
N ASP A 370 -11.98 10.02 0.46
CA ASP A 370 -12.97 9.78 1.52
C ASP A 370 -12.45 8.81 2.62
N PRO A 371 -11.50 9.24 3.47
CA PRO A 371 -10.82 8.35 4.41
C PRO A 371 -11.72 7.87 5.55
N GLN A 372 -12.80 8.60 5.80
CA GLN A 372 -13.87 8.26 6.75
C GLN A 372 -14.83 7.17 6.22
N ILE A 373 -14.80 6.90 4.91
CA ILE A 373 -15.64 5.88 4.27
C ILE A 373 -14.82 4.61 4.08
N TYR A 374 -15.28 3.48 4.63
CA TYR A 374 -14.70 2.20 4.27
C TYR A 374 -15.09 1.84 2.83
N ASN A 375 -14.07 1.79 2.00
CA ASN A 375 -14.12 1.38 0.61
C ASN A 375 -12.99 0.38 0.45
N PRO A 376 -13.25 -0.94 0.41
CA PRO A 376 -12.22 -1.96 0.26
C PRO A 376 -11.61 -1.97 -1.16
N TRP A 377 -12.39 -1.57 -2.17
CA TRP A 377 -11.94 -1.47 -3.56
C TRP A 377 -10.82 -0.43 -3.78
N ARG A 378 -10.57 0.47 -2.81
CA ARG A 378 -9.43 1.42 -2.82
C ARG A 378 -8.05 0.74 -2.90
N TRP A 379 -7.99 -0.58 -2.74
CA TRP A 379 -6.78 -1.42 -2.71
C TRP A 379 -6.59 -2.34 -3.94
N GLU A 380 -7.52 -2.40 -4.90
CA GLU A 380 -7.50 -3.42 -5.97
C GLU A 380 -6.54 -3.14 -7.14
N THR A 381 -6.14 -1.88 -7.35
CA THR A 381 -5.21 -1.52 -8.44
C THR A 381 -3.75 -1.63 -8.00
N ILE A 382 -2.90 -2.26 -8.81
CA ILE A 382 -1.44 -2.38 -8.55
C ILE A 382 -0.80 -1.00 -8.29
N PHE A 383 -1.25 0.05 -8.99
CA PHE A 383 -0.78 1.42 -8.78
C PHE A 383 -1.19 1.99 -7.40
N ALA A 384 -2.39 1.66 -6.91
CA ALA A 384 -2.83 1.98 -5.56
C ALA A 384 -2.01 1.20 -4.52
N ILE A 385 -1.73 -0.09 -4.75
CA ILE A 385 -0.90 -0.92 -3.87
C ILE A 385 0.51 -0.33 -3.72
N VAL A 386 1.18 0.03 -4.81
CA VAL A 386 2.56 0.55 -4.77
C VAL A 386 2.64 1.98 -4.23
N ALA A 387 1.74 2.88 -4.64
CA ALA A 387 1.77 4.27 -4.16
C ALA A 387 1.31 4.41 -2.69
N LYS A 388 0.35 3.59 -2.24
CA LYS A 388 -0.22 3.69 -0.88
C LYS A 388 0.55 2.86 0.15
N ASN A 389 1.31 1.83 -0.23
CA ASN A 389 2.19 1.07 0.69
C ASN A 389 3.22 1.95 1.44
N CYS A 390 3.57 3.13 0.91
CA CYS A 390 4.39 4.09 1.64
C CYS A 390 3.64 4.74 2.82
N ASN A 391 2.33 4.94 2.71
CA ASN A 391 1.49 5.71 3.62
C ASN A 391 0.67 4.83 4.60
N ILE A 392 0.58 3.52 4.38
CA ILE A 392 0.06 2.56 5.36
C ILE A 392 1.07 2.42 6.50
N MET A 393 0.69 2.82 7.70
CA MET A 393 1.50 2.73 8.92
C MET A 393 0.77 1.97 10.05
N SER A 394 -0.30 1.24 9.72
CA SER A 394 -1.17 0.52 10.68
C SER A 394 -0.44 -0.55 11.48
N PHE A 395 0.69 -1.05 10.96
CA PHE A 395 1.59 -1.98 11.65
C PHE A 395 2.90 -1.32 12.13
N SER A 396 2.93 0.01 12.26
CA SER A 396 4.14 0.82 12.46
C SER A 396 5.13 0.68 11.29
N GLY A 397 6.42 0.97 11.50
CA GLY A 397 7.45 0.94 10.47
C GLY A 397 8.86 0.83 11.01
N GLY A 398 9.84 0.74 10.09
CA GLY A 398 11.26 0.68 10.43
C GLY A 398 11.64 -0.53 11.32
N PRO A 399 12.68 -0.39 12.18
CA PRO A 399 13.14 -1.46 13.08
C PRO A 399 12.09 -1.99 14.07
N ARG A 400 10.94 -1.31 14.24
CA ARG A 400 9.83 -1.71 15.13
C ARG A 400 8.53 -2.08 14.41
N LEU A 401 8.55 -2.27 13.09
CA LEU A 401 7.42 -2.83 12.32
C LEU A 401 6.83 -4.08 13.02
N CYS A 402 5.51 -4.20 13.13
CA CYS A 402 4.86 -5.27 13.90
C CYS A 402 5.29 -6.67 13.41
N PRO A 403 5.92 -7.50 14.28
CA PRO A 403 6.41 -8.82 13.89
C PRO A 403 5.27 -9.83 13.66
N GLY A 404 4.08 -9.59 14.23
CA GLY A 404 2.88 -10.43 14.05
C GLY A 404 1.92 -9.95 12.96
N SER A 405 2.34 -9.00 12.11
CA SER A 405 1.46 -8.40 11.08
C SER A 405 0.90 -9.40 10.06
N GLU A 406 1.64 -10.46 9.73
CA GLU A 406 1.14 -11.53 8.84
C GLU A 406 0.20 -12.51 9.57
N LEU A 407 0.40 -12.75 10.87
CA LEU A 407 -0.50 -13.56 11.68
C LEU A 407 -1.86 -12.87 11.86
N ALA A 408 -1.88 -11.58 12.20
CA ALA A 408 -3.12 -10.81 12.35
C ALA A 408 -3.96 -10.80 11.06
N LYS A 409 -3.32 -10.71 9.89
CA LYS A 409 -4.01 -10.83 8.58
C LYS A 409 -4.60 -12.22 8.36
N LEU A 410 -3.87 -13.28 8.76
CA LEU A 410 -4.33 -14.66 8.66
C LEU A 410 -5.55 -14.91 9.55
N GLU A 411 -5.49 -14.47 10.81
CA GLU A 411 -6.60 -14.53 11.78
C GLU A 411 -7.85 -13.84 11.24
N MET A 412 -7.72 -12.60 10.76
CA MET A 412 -8.83 -11.85 10.16
C MET A 412 -9.42 -12.58 8.95
N ALA A 413 -8.59 -13.07 8.03
CA ALA A 413 -9.05 -13.71 6.81
C ALA A 413 -9.80 -15.03 7.07
N VAL A 414 -9.26 -15.90 7.95
CA VAL A 414 -9.87 -17.19 8.27
C VAL A 414 -11.16 -17.01 9.10
N PHE A 415 -11.17 -16.08 10.05
CA PHE A 415 -12.39 -15.78 10.82
C PHE A 415 -13.51 -15.24 9.92
N LEU A 416 -13.20 -14.28 9.04
CA LEU A 416 -14.16 -13.76 8.06
C LEU A 416 -14.65 -14.84 7.09
N HIS A 417 -13.75 -15.71 6.59
CA HIS A 417 -14.08 -16.81 5.69
C HIS A 417 -15.19 -17.71 6.26
N HIS A 418 -15.07 -18.15 7.52
CA HIS A 418 -16.11 -18.98 8.15
C HIS A 418 -17.36 -18.18 8.53
N LEU A 419 -17.20 -16.94 8.99
CA LEU A 419 -18.33 -16.08 9.38
C LEU A 419 -19.33 -15.89 8.23
N VAL A 420 -18.86 -15.44 7.05
CA VAL A 420 -19.72 -15.14 5.89
C VAL A 420 -20.35 -16.35 5.21
N GLN A 421 -19.86 -17.56 5.51
CA GLN A 421 -20.44 -18.81 4.99
C GLN A 421 -21.55 -19.37 5.87
N ARG A 422 -21.63 -18.96 7.14
CA ARG A 422 -22.48 -19.59 8.17
C ARG A 422 -23.63 -18.69 8.60
N PHE A 423 -23.37 -17.39 8.75
CA PHE A 423 -24.31 -16.46 9.36
C PHE A 423 -24.55 -15.23 8.50
N ASP A 424 -25.83 -14.89 8.32
CA ASP A 424 -26.25 -13.51 8.12
C ASP A 424 -26.34 -12.82 9.50
N TRP A 425 -26.08 -11.51 9.56
CA TRP A 425 -26.07 -10.79 10.84
C TRP A 425 -26.57 -9.35 10.75
N GLU A 426 -27.12 -8.85 11.86
CA GLU A 426 -27.55 -7.46 12.03
C GLU A 426 -27.15 -6.93 13.41
N LEU A 427 -27.04 -5.60 13.51
CA LEU A 427 -26.85 -4.90 14.78
C LEU A 427 -28.16 -4.94 15.58
N ALA A 428 -28.13 -5.48 16.80
CA ALA A 428 -29.28 -5.52 17.69
C ALA A 428 -29.63 -4.12 18.25
N GLU A 429 -28.65 -3.22 18.35
CA GLU A 429 -28.81 -1.84 18.80
C GLU A 429 -27.94 -0.88 17.96
N HIS A 430 -28.26 0.41 17.96
CA HIS A 430 -27.41 1.43 17.32
C HIS A 430 -26.13 1.66 18.15
N ASP A 431 -25.00 1.15 17.69
CA ASP A 431 -23.68 1.33 18.32
C ASP A 431 -22.65 1.87 17.32
N TYR A 432 -21.57 2.49 17.82
CA TYR A 432 -20.48 3.04 17.01
C TYR A 432 -19.14 3.02 17.76
N PRO A 433 -18.02 2.68 17.08
CA PRO A 433 -16.73 2.48 17.74
C PRO A 433 -16.12 3.81 18.20
N LYS A 434 -15.80 3.86 19.50
CA LYS A 434 -15.16 4.99 20.18
C LYS A 434 -13.76 4.62 20.64
N GLU A 435 -12.78 5.40 20.21
CA GLU A 435 -11.41 5.35 20.74
C GLU A 435 -11.41 5.96 22.16
N LEU A 436 -11.12 5.13 23.16
CA LEU A 436 -11.22 5.43 24.58
C LEU A 436 -9.83 5.57 25.19
N SER A 437 -9.54 6.75 25.73
CA SER A 437 -8.30 7.04 26.45
C SER A 437 -8.55 7.27 27.95
N ASN A 438 -8.33 6.21 28.73
CA ASN A 438 -7.80 6.17 30.11
C ASN A 438 -8.39 7.02 31.27
N ILE A 439 -9.58 7.64 31.18
CA ILE A 439 -10.18 8.40 32.32
C ILE A 439 -11.65 8.07 32.65
N ASN A 440 -12.07 6.80 32.57
CA ASN A 440 -13.34 6.36 33.19
C ASN A 440 -13.23 4.88 33.64
N PRO A 441 -13.98 4.40 34.65
CA PRO A 441 -13.83 3.04 35.20
C PRO A 441 -14.51 1.94 34.35
N SER A 442 -14.97 2.28 33.14
CA SER A 442 -15.44 1.31 32.14
C SER A 442 -14.23 0.70 31.43
N PRO A 443 -14.15 -0.63 31.25
CA PRO A 443 -12.98 -1.25 30.66
C PRO A 443 -12.99 -1.17 29.13
N LEU A 444 -11.78 -1.25 28.56
CA LEU A 444 -11.42 -1.41 27.13
C LEU A 444 -11.21 -0.08 26.35
N PRO A 445 -10.16 0.01 25.50
CA PRO A 445 -9.88 1.17 24.65
C PRO A 445 -10.80 1.30 23.43
N LEU A 446 -11.64 0.29 23.19
CA LEU A 446 -12.83 0.35 22.35
C LEU A 446 -13.98 -0.22 23.18
N GLN A 447 -14.97 0.61 23.49
CA GLN A 447 -16.25 0.16 24.04
C GLN A 447 -17.25 0.14 22.89
N THR A 448 -17.33 -1.01 22.21
CA THR A 448 -18.33 -1.26 21.16
C THR A 448 -19.00 -2.58 21.50
N ILE A 449 -20.22 -2.50 22.02
CA ILE A 449 -21.08 -3.65 22.28
C ILE A 449 -21.82 -3.94 20.98
N PHE A 450 -21.09 -4.55 20.04
CA PHE A 450 -21.69 -5.18 18.86
C PHE A 450 -22.51 -6.39 19.31
N ALA A 451 -23.67 -6.09 19.89
CA ALA A 451 -24.77 -7.00 20.12
C ALA A 451 -25.26 -7.44 18.73
N ILE A 452 -24.86 -8.64 18.31
CA ILE A 452 -25.19 -9.18 17.00
C ILE A 452 -26.26 -10.26 17.15
N VAL A 453 -27.26 -10.25 16.26
CA VAL A 453 -28.19 -11.37 16.07
C VAL A 453 -27.70 -12.21 14.89
N ALA A 454 -27.22 -13.42 15.16
CA ALA A 454 -26.81 -14.37 14.13
C ALA A 454 -28.02 -15.14 13.58
N LYS A 455 -28.12 -15.28 12.25
CA LYS A 455 -29.16 -16.04 11.54
C LYS A 455 -28.50 -17.08 10.63
N ASN A 456 -28.71 -18.37 10.89
CA ASN A 456 -28.23 -19.46 10.05
C ASN A 456 -28.72 -19.32 8.60
N CYS A 457 -27.79 -19.43 7.65
CA CYS A 457 -28.12 -19.39 6.23
C CYS A 457 -28.61 -20.78 5.75
N ASN A 458 -29.92 -21.02 5.78
CA ASN A 458 -30.52 -22.27 5.27
C ASN A 458 -30.40 -22.36 3.74
N ILE A 459 -29.33 -22.99 3.24
CA ILE A 459 -29.21 -23.40 1.84
C ILE A 459 -30.13 -24.60 1.58
N MET A 460 -31.44 -24.33 1.48
CA MET A 460 -32.38 -25.30 0.91
C MET A 460 -32.20 -25.40 -0.61
N SER A 461 -32.06 -26.61 -1.10
CA SER A 461 -32.12 -26.92 -2.53
C SER A 461 -33.48 -26.52 -3.11
N PHE A 462 -33.52 -25.49 -3.95
CA PHE A 462 -34.71 -25.12 -4.72
C PHE A 462 -34.46 -25.18 -6.23
N SER A 463 -34.95 -26.27 -6.84
CA SER A 463 -35.23 -26.34 -8.26
C SER A 463 -36.45 -25.47 -8.59
N GLY A 464 -36.24 -24.29 -9.17
CA GLY A 464 -37.32 -23.54 -9.84
C GLY A 464 -37.25 -22.01 -9.79
N GLY A 465 -37.04 -21.39 -10.96
CA GLY A 465 -37.45 -20.00 -11.23
C GLY A 465 -36.46 -18.89 -10.79
N PRO A 466 -36.18 -17.87 -11.64
CA PRO A 466 -35.10 -16.93 -11.38
C PRO A 466 -35.53 -15.73 -10.52
N ARG A 467 -35.10 -15.73 -9.24
CA ARG A 467 -34.77 -14.51 -8.48
C ARG A 467 -33.53 -14.76 -7.62
N LEU A 468 -32.34 -14.63 -8.22
CA LEU A 468 -31.06 -14.71 -7.52
C LEU A 468 -30.50 -13.30 -7.25
N CYS A 469 -30.13 -13.03 -6.00
CA CYS A 469 -29.33 -11.85 -5.65
C CYS A 469 -27.87 -12.09 -6.06
N PRO A 470 -27.19 -11.17 -6.78
CA PRO A 470 -25.86 -11.44 -7.36
C PRO A 470 -24.69 -11.64 -6.38
N GLY A 471 -24.82 -11.25 -5.11
CA GLY A 471 -23.69 -11.11 -4.19
C GLY A 471 -23.08 -12.40 -3.65
N SER A 472 -23.86 -13.48 -3.51
CA SER A 472 -23.41 -14.71 -2.82
C SER A 472 -22.60 -15.67 -3.69
N GLU A 473 -22.67 -15.54 -5.01
CA GLU A 473 -21.85 -16.33 -5.95
C GLU A 473 -20.49 -15.68 -6.22
N LEU A 474 -20.40 -14.34 -6.26
CA LEU A 474 -19.10 -13.65 -6.43
C LEU A 474 -18.14 -13.95 -5.29
N ALA A 475 -18.59 -13.86 -4.03
CA ALA A 475 -17.73 -14.12 -2.87
C ALA A 475 -17.14 -15.54 -2.85
N LYS A 476 -17.88 -16.54 -3.35
CA LYS A 476 -17.38 -17.92 -3.51
C LYS A 476 -16.34 -18.03 -4.63
N LEU A 477 -16.60 -17.36 -5.76
CA LEU A 477 -15.71 -17.35 -6.92
C LEU A 477 -14.37 -16.65 -6.63
N GLU A 478 -14.41 -15.53 -5.88
CA GLU A 478 -13.24 -14.76 -5.46
C GLU A 478 -12.33 -15.57 -4.51
N MET A 479 -12.93 -16.27 -3.55
CA MET A 479 -12.21 -17.18 -2.63
C MET A 479 -11.51 -18.31 -3.39
N ALA A 480 -12.18 -18.90 -4.39
CA ALA A 480 -11.60 -19.96 -5.23
C ALA A 480 -10.43 -19.44 -6.10
N VAL A 481 -10.52 -18.22 -6.64
CA VAL A 481 -9.43 -17.60 -7.42
C VAL A 481 -8.22 -17.30 -6.53
N PHE A 482 -8.43 -16.85 -5.29
CA PHE A 482 -7.35 -16.60 -4.33
C PHE A 482 -6.62 -17.90 -3.92
N LEU A 483 -7.37 -18.97 -3.63
CA LEU A 483 -6.82 -20.29 -3.33
C LEU A 483 -6.06 -20.90 -4.52
N HIS A 484 -6.59 -20.75 -5.74
CA HIS A 484 -5.94 -21.24 -6.95
C HIS A 484 -4.57 -20.58 -7.20
N HIS A 485 -4.42 -19.28 -6.89
CA HIS A 485 -3.14 -18.56 -6.98
C HIS A 485 -2.09 -19.02 -5.95
N LEU A 486 -2.50 -19.59 -4.81
CA LEU A 486 -1.58 -20.10 -3.78
C LEU A 486 -0.99 -21.48 -4.13
N VAL A 487 -1.70 -22.30 -4.89
CA VAL A 487 -1.32 -23.70 -5.20
C VAL A 487 -0.41 -23.81 -6.44
N GLN A 488 -0.59 -22.95 -7.46
CA GLN A 488 0.04 -23.08 -8.78
C GLN A 488 1.57 -22.80 -8.86
N ARG A 489 2.28 -22.63 -7.74
CA ARG A 489 3.70 -22.20 -7.76
C ARG A 489 4.75 -23.30 -7.91
N LYS A 490 4.34 -24.55 -8.18
CA LYS A 490 5.29 -25.68 -8.29
C LYS A 490 4.75 -26.87 -9.10
N HIS A 491 4.74 -26.76 -10.44
CA HIS A 491 5.00 -27.88 -11.39
C HIS A 491 4.91 -27.43 -12.85
N ASN A 492 6.03 -27.38 -13.56
CA ASN A 492 6.33 -28.23 -14.74
C ASN A 492 7.42 -27.62 -15.63
N THR A 493 8.44 -28.43 -15.89
CA THR A 493 9.41 -28.26 -16.98
C THR A 493 9.29 -29.47 -17.89
N HIS A 494 9.14 -29.22 -19.20
CA HIS A 494 9.15 -30.17 -20.33
C HIS A 494 7.95 -31.12 -20.48
N ASN A 495 7.01 -30.74 -21.36
CA ASN A 495 6.51 -31.50 -22.53
C ASN A 495 5.14 -30.96 -23.01
N ASN A 496 5.07 -29.74 -23.56
CA ASN A 496 3.77 -29.05 -23.74
C ASN A 496 3.58 -28.23 -25.03
N HIS A 497 4.49 -28.27 -26.02
CA HIS A 497 4.45 -27.29 -27.14
C HIS A 497 3.19 -27.36 -28.03
N GLU A 498 2.63 -28.55 -28.29
CA GLU A 498 1.41 -28.66 -29.12
C GLU A 498 0.13 -28.27 -28.34
N ASP A 499 0.01 -28.68 -27.06
CA ASP A 499 -1.10 -28.27 -26.19
C ASP A 499 -1.09 -26.76 -25.90
N ASP A 500 0.10 -26.15 -25.75
CA ASP A 500 0.25 -24.72 -25.49
C ASP A 500 -0.25 -23.88 -26.68
N ASP A 501 0.04 -24.26 -27.93
CA ASP A 501 -0.41 -23.48 -29.10
C ASP A 501 -1.93 -23.58 -29.32
N VAL A 502 -2.52 -24.77 -29.14
CA VAL A 502 -3.99 -24.96 -29.17
C VAL A 502 -4.68 -24.13 -28.07
N TYR A 503 -4.13 -24.13 -26.85
CA TYR A 503 -4.64 -23.33 -25.73
C TYR A 503 -4.56 -21.82 -26.03
N GLN A 504 -3.45 -21.35 -26.61
CA GLN A 504 -3.28 -19.94 -26.99
C GLN A 504 -4.29 -19.51 -28.06
N GLU A 505 -4.52 -20.34 -29.09
CA GLU A 505 -5.50 -20.05 -30.14
C GLU A 505 -6.94 -20.05 -29.60
N GLN A 506 -7.28 -21.01 -28.74
CA GLN A 506 -8.57 -21.04 -28.04
C GLN A 506 -8.81 -19.73 -27.25
N LYS A 507 -7.81 -19.24 -26.51
CA LYS A 507 -7.91 -18.01 -25.72
C LYS A 507 -8.02 -16.75 -26.59
N ILE A 508 -7.36 -16.72 -27.75
CA ILE A 508 -7.51 -15.63 -28.73
C ILE A 508 -8.96 -15.61 -29.27
N ASN A 509 -9.51 -16.76 -29.63
CA ASN A 509 -10.87 -16.87 -30.15
C ASN A 509 -11.95 -16.56 -29.08
N GLU A 510 -11.75 -16.97 -27.83
CA GLU A 510 -12.59 -16.59 -26.69
C GLU A 510 -12.61 -15.06 -26.48
N LEU A 511 -11.44 -14.41 -26.58
CA LEU A 511 -11.31 -12.95 -26.47
C LEU A 511 -11.99 -12.22 -27.64
N LYS A 512 -11.81 -12.68 -28.89
CA LYS A 512 -12.53 -12.13 -30.06
C LYS A 512 -14.05 -12.20 -29.84
N ALA A 513 -14.56 -13.35 -29.42
CA ALA A 513 -15.99 -13.55 -29.19
C ALA A 513 -16.55 -12.63 -28.08
N THR A 514 -15.78 -12.36 -27.02
CA THR A 514 -16.19 -11.45 -25.95
C THR A 514 -16.05 -9.97 -26.28
N ILE A 515 -15.17 -9.58 -27.22
CA ILE A 515 -15.10 -8.20 -27.75
C ILE A 515 -16.27 -7.92 -28.71
N GLY A 516 -16.67 -8.92 -29.51
CA GLY A 516 -17.71 -8.77 -30.52
C GLY A 516 -17.21 -8.11 -31.81
N PRO A 517 -18.11 -7.84 -32.79
CA PRO A 517 -17.73 -7.29 -34.08
C PRO A 517 -17.26 -5.84 -33.95
N LEU A 518 -16.05 -5.56 -34.42
CA LEU A 518 -15.49 -4.22 -34.54
C LEU A 518 -15.62 -3.69 -35.97
N SER A 519 -15.82 -2.38 -36.11
CA SER A 519 -15.92 -1.70 -37.41
C SER A 519 -14.81 -0.65 -37.60
N GLY A 520 -14.57 -0.26 -38.86
CA GLY A 520 -13.62 0.79 -39.22
C GLY A 520 -12.18 0.53 -38.73
N ARG A 521 -11.54 1.56 -38.17
CA ARG A 521 -10.13 1.50 -37.73
C ARG A 521 -9.89 0.48 -36.60
N ASN A 522 -10.88 0.24 -35.74
CA ASN A 522 -10.74 -0.69 -34.61
C ASN A 522 -10.56 -2.14 -35.09
N ALA A 523 -11.21 -2.53 -36.19
CA ALA A 523 -11.01 -3.83 -36.82
C ALA A 523 -9.58 -4.01 -37.36
N LYS A 524 -8.96 -2.95 -37.90
CA LYS A 524 -7.57 -2.97 -38.40
C LYS A 524 -6.54 -3.18 -37.28
N PHE A 525 -6.81 -2.66 -36.07
CA PHE A 525 -5.94 -2.87 -34.90
C PHE A 525 -6.13 -4.25 -34.24
N CYS A 526 -7.33 -4.82 -34.33
CA CYS A 526 -7.71 -6.07 -33.68
C CYS A 526 -7.24 -7.32 -34.45
N THR A 527 -5.93 -7.50 -34.59
CA THR A 527 -5.34 -8.72 -35.18
C THR A 527 -5.04 -9.78 -34.12
N ASP A 528 -4.93 -11.04 -34.52
CA ASP A 528 -4.55 -12.17 -33.65
C ASP A 528 -3.23 -11.94 -32.91
N PRO A 529 -2.12 -11.52 -33.56
CA PRO A 529 -0.93 -10.99 -32.88
C PRO A 529 -1.23 -9.93 -31.83
N CYS A 530 -2.14 -9.00 -32.11
CA CYS A 530 -2.52 -7.96 -31.15
C CYS A 530 -3.19 -8.55 -29.92
N LEU A 531 -4.26 -9.33 -30.10
CA LEU A 531 -4.99 -9.96 -29.00
C LEU A 531 -4.10 -10.88 -28.17
N ARG A 532 -3.18 -11.61 -28.82
CA ARG A 532 -2.16 -12.44 -28.16
C ARG A 532 -1.29 -11.63 -27.19
N ARG A 533 -0.88 -10.41 -27.54
CA ARG A 533 -0.08 -9.54 -26.64
C ARG A 533 -0.87 -9.05 -25.42
N TYR A 534 -2.15 -8.68 -25.60
CA TYR A 534 -3.03 -8.31 -24.47
C TYR A 534 -3.32 -9.49 -23.54
N LEU A 535 -3.48 -10.70 -24.09
CA LEU A 535 -3.58 -11.93 -23.32
C LEU A 535 -2.29 -12.22 -22.54
N LYS A 536 -1.12 -12.21 -23.19
CA LYS A 536 0.19 -12.42 -22.53
C LYS A 536 0.42 -11.42 -21.39
N ALA A 537 0.16 -10.13 -21.59
CA ALA A 537 0.29 -9.07 -20.58
C ALA A 537 -0.72 -9.17 -19.40
N ARG A 538 -1.71 -10.08 -19.50
CA ARG A 538 -2.70 -10.37 -18.45
C ARG A 538 -2.74 -11.86 -18.10
N SER A 539 -1.63 -12.57 -18.29
CA SER A 539 -1.47 -13.99 -17.94
C SER A 539 -2.55 -14.90 -18.51
N TRP A 540 -2.94 -14.65 -19.77
CA TRP A 540 -4.00 -15.33 -20.52
C TRP A 540 -5.41 -15.24 -19.90
N ASN A 541 -5.64 -14.30 -18.97
CA ASN A 541 -6.96 -14.02 -18.43
C ASN A 541 -7.78 -13.16 -19.40
N VAL A 542 -8.79 -13.77 -20.03
CA VAL A 542 -9.61 -13.15 -21.09
C VAL A 542 -10.35 -11.90 -20.61
N ALA A 543 -10.96 -11.91 -19.42
CA ALA A 543 -11.68 -10.75 -18.89
C ALA A 543 -10.74 -9.54 -18.64
N LYS A 544 -9.57 -9.76 -18.05
CA LYS A 544 -8.56 -8.71 -17.83
C LYS A 544 -7.94 -8.23 -19.13
N ALA A 545 -7.71 -9.13 -20.09
CA ALA A 545 -7.22 -8.77 -21.43
C ALA A 545 -8.25 -7.93 -22.21
N LYS A 546 -9.54 -8.31 -22.15
CA LYS A 546 -10.65 -7.55 -22.74
C LYS A 546 -10.69 -6.12 -22.20
N HIS A 547 -10.77 -5.93 -20.88
CA HIS A 547 -10.83 -4.60 -20.27
C HIS A 547 -9.62 -3.73 -20.68
N MET A 548 -8.41 -4.30 -20.69
CA MET A 548 -7.20 -3.60 -21.11
C MET A 548 -7.24 -3.22 -22.60
N PHE A 549 -7.76 -4.09 -23.46
CA PHE A 549 -7.92 -3.85 -24.88
C PHE A 549 -8.99 -2.80 -25.19
N GLU A 550 -10.13 -2.82 -24.50
CA GLU A 550 -11.21 -1.83 -24.63
C GLU A 550 -10.75 -0.42 -24.23
N GLU A 551 -10.05 -0.28 -23.09
CA GLU A 551 -9.45 1.01 -22.71
C GLU A 551 -8.36 1.46 -23.72
N SER A 552 -7.71 0.53 -24.42
CA SER A 552 -6.75 0.88 -25.48
C SER A 552 -7.42 1.31 -26.78
N LEU A 553 -8.56 0.71 -27.16
CA LEU A 553 -9.39 1.20 -28.27
C LEU A 553 -9.92 2.61 -27.98
N LYS A 554 -10.40 2.84 -26.75
CA LYS A 554 -10.84 4.16 -26.27
C LYS A 554 -9.71 5.19 -26.28
N TRP A 555 -8.52 4.84 -25.79
CA TRP A 555 -7.34 5.69 -25.87
C TRP A 555 -6.95 5.99 -27.32
N ARG A 556 -6.92 4.99 -28.21
CA ARG A 556 -6.66 5.21 -29.65
C ARG A 556 -7.68 6.15 -30.28
N SER A 557 -8.97 6.03 -29.96
CA SER A 557 -10.02 6.89 -30.50
C SER A 557 -9.89 8.37 -30.11
N THR A 558 -9.25 8.65 -28.96
CA THR A 558 -9.11 10.02 -28.41
C THR A 558 -7.73 10.61 -28.63
N TYR A 559 -6.66 9.82 -28.46
CA TYR A 559 -5.27 10.24 -28.64
C TYR A 559 -4.81 10.20 -30.10
N LYS A 560 -5.40 9.28 -30.89
CA LYS A 560 -5.17 9.10 -32.33
C LYS A 560 -3.70 9.00 -32.74
N PRO A 561 -2.98 7.98 -32.27
CA PRO A 561 -1.55 7.82 -32.55
C PRO A 561 -1.23 7.76 -34.06
N GLU A 562 -2.18 7.29 -34.90
CA GLU A 562 -2.06 7.23 -36.36
C GLU A 562 -2.26 8.58 -37.08
N GLU A 563 -2.81 9.59 -36.40
CA GLU A 563 -3.00 10.94 -36.97
C GLU A 563 -1.82 11.89 -36.67
N ILE A 564 -0.87 11.51 -35.81
CA ILE A 564 0.35 12.30 -35.54
C ILE A 564 1.21 12.35 -36.80
N ARG A 565 1.68 13.55 -37.17
CA ARG A 565 2.59 13.76 -38.31
C ARG A 565 4.01 14.17 -37.91
N TRP A 566 5.00 13.81 -38.72
CA TRP A 566 6.41 14.12 -38.45
C TRP A 566 6.65 15.62 -38.28
N ASN A 567 6.06 16.46 -39.13
CA ASN A 567 6.19 17.92 -39.04
C ASN A 567 5.67 18.52 -37.72
N GLU A 568 4.78 17.85 -36.98
CA GLU A 568 4.32 18.28 -35.65
C GLU A 568 5.31 17.94 -34.53
N VAL A 569 6.17 16.93 -34.74
CA VAL A 569 7.06 16.36 -33.71
C VAL A 569 8.54 16.43 -34.07
N ALA A 570 8.91 16.88 -35.28
CA ALA A 570 10.28 16.92 -35.78
C ALA A 570 11.21 17.73 -34.86
N HIS A 571 10.71 18.84 -34.28
CA HIS A 571 11.47 19.67 -33.33
C HIS A 571 11.87 18.90 -32.06
N GLU A 572 11.13 17.87 -31.66
CA GLU A 572 11.53 16.98 -30.57
C GLU A 572 12.70 16.07 -30.96
N GLY A 573 12.88 15.79 -32.26
CA GLY A 573 13.91 14.91 -32.81
C GLY A 573 15.23 15.60 -33.17
N GLU A 574 15.28 16.94 -33.29
CA GLU A 574 16.43 17.73 -33.79
C GLU A 574 17.81 17.28 -33.30
N THR A 575 17.94 16.98 -32.01
CA THR A 575 19.24 16.60 -31.41
C THR A 575 19.57 15.11 -31.50
N GLY A 576 18.68 14.28 -32.06
CA GLY A 576 18.80 12.82 -32.04
C GLY A 576 18.58 12.22 -30.64
N LYS A 577 17.76 12.87 -29.80
CA LYS A 577 17.44 12.38 -28.44
C LYS A 577 16.57 11.12 -28.41
N ALA A 578 15.84 10.84 -29.48
CA ALA A 578 15.05 9.64 -29.67
C ALA A 578 14.84 9.44 -31.17
N TYR A 579 15.16 8.26 -31.71
CA TYR A 579 14.98 7.96 -33.13
C TYR A 579 14.95 6.44 -33.39
N ARG A 580 14.37 6.03 -34.52
CA ARG A 580 14.48 4.65 -35.03
C ARG A 580 15.81 4.47 -35.74
N ALA A 581 16.61 3.50 -35.32
CA ALA A 581 17.88 3.19 -35.97
C ALA A 581 17.71 2.72 -37.42
N ASN A 582 18.77 2.89 -38.21
CA ASN A 582 18.94 2.27 -39.52
C ASN A 582 19.62 0.89 -39.46
N PHE A 583 19.97 0.41 -38.26
CA PHE A 583 20.48 -0.93 -38.00
C PHE A 583 19.48 -1.72 -37.13
N MET A 584 19.59 -3.05 -37.18
CA MET A 584 18.81 -3.98 -36.38
C MET A 584 19.72 -4.71 -35.39
N ASP A 585 19.14 -5.42 -34.43
CA ASP A 585 19.89 -6.40 -33.65
C ASP A 585 20.07 -7.72 -34.42
N ARG A 586 20.79 -8.69 -33.86
CA ARG A 586 21.05 -9.99 -34.52
C ARG A 586 19.81 -10.87 -34.70
N GLU A 587 18.69 -10.56 -34.06
CA GLU A 587 17.40 -11.25 -34.24
C GLU A 587 16.48 -10.49 -35.24
N GLY A 588 17.01 -9.48 -35.95
CA GLY A 588 16.26 -8.69 -36.92
C GLY A 588 15.24 -7.76 -36.27
N ARG A 589 15.36 -7.44 -34.98
CA ARG A 589 14.47 -6.50 -34.30
C ARG A 589 14.85 -5.06 -34.63
N THR A 590 13.85 -4.25 -34.96
CA THR A 590 13.98 -2.80 -35.12
C THR A 590 14.45 -2.17 -33.80
N VAL A 591 15.52 -1.38 -33.87
CA VAL A 591 16.13 -0.73 -32.70
C VAL A 591 15.62 0.71 -32.56
N LEU A 592 15.13 1.06 -31.38
CA LEU A 592 14.84 2.43 -30.96
C LEU A 592 16.00 2.95 -30.12
N VAL A 593 16.66 4.02 -30.58
CA VAL A 593 17.74 4.68 -29.85
C VAL A 593 17.16 5.84 -29.07
N LEU A 594 17.43 5.89 -27.77
CA LEU A 594 17.07 7.00 -26.88
C LEU A 594 18.34 7.57 -26.26
N ARG A 595 18.47 8.89 -26.19
CA ARG A 595 19.62 9.60 -25.62
C ARG A 595 19.15 10.69 -24.68
N PRO A 596 18.78 10.35 -23.42
CA PRO A 596 18.36 11.33 -22.43
C PRO A 596 19.32 12.50 -22.23
N GLY A 597 20.63 12.31 -22.45
CA GLY A 597 21.63 13.39 -22.41
C GLY A 597 21.43 14.50 -23.46
N LYS A 598 20.75 14.21 -24.59
CA LYS A 598 20.49 15.15 -25.69
C LYS A 598 19.11 15.83 -25.62
N GLN A 599 18.43 15.80 -24.48
CA GLN A 599 17.11 16.42 -24.30
C GLN A 599 17.12 17.92 -24.67
N ASN A 600 16.32 18.31 -25.67
CA ASN A 600 16.26 19.66 -26.23
C ASN A 600 14.97 20.43 -25.87
N THR A 601 13.93 19.77 -25.37
CA THR A 601 12.64 20.39 -25.02
C THR A 601 12.23 20.10 -23.58
N LYS A 602 11.21 20.83 -23.10
CA LYS A 602 10.56 20.60 -21.80
C LYS A 602 9.05 20.29 -21.91
N SER A 603 8.51 20.25 -23.14
CA SER A 603 7.08 20.01 -23.35
C SER A 603 6.73 18.55 -23.06
N HIS A 604 5.92 18.32 -22.03
CA HIS A 604 5.46 16.99 -21.64
C HIS A 604 4.69 16.31 -22.78
N ASP A 605 3.71 17.02 -23.37
CA ASP A 605 2.81 16.44 -24.36
C ASP A 605 3.52 16.20 -25.70
N ASN A 606 4.40 17.11 -26.14
CA ASN A 606 5.16 16.91 -27.38
C ASN A 606 6.15 15.74 -27.24
N GLN A 607 6.80 15.57 -26.08
CA GLN A 607 7.67 14.42 -25.82
C GLN A 607 6.93 13.09 -25.87
N LEU A 608 5.70 13.03 -25.33
CA LEU A 608 4.85 11.85 -25.44
C LEU A 608 4.37 11.61 -26.88
N ARG A 609 3.95 12.66 -27.61
CA ARG A 609 3.54 12.57 -29.02
C ARG A 609 4.69 12.07 -29.91
N HIS A 610 5.89 12.61 -29.74
CA HIS A 610 7.08 12.18 -30.47
C HIS A 610 7.43 10.72 -30.16
N LEU A 611 7.39 10.31 -28.89
CA LEU A 611 7.63 8.91 -28.52
C LEU A 611 6.58 7.95 -29.13
N VAL A 612 5.29 8.31 -29.07
CA VAL A 612 4.21 7.53 -29.67
C VAL A 612 4.38 7.41 -31.19
N TYR A 613 4.71 8.53 -31.86
CA TYR A 613 5.02 8.54 -33.29
C TYR A 613 6.20 7.60 -33.63
N LEU A 614 7.29 7.64 -32.86
CA LEU A 614 8.43 6.75 -33.06
C LEU A 614 8.09 5.26 -32.85
N ILE A 615 7.19 4.96 -31.91
CA ILE A 615 6.74 3.58 -31.65
C ILE A 615 5.88 3.07 -32.81
N GLU A 616 4.88 3.84 -33.27
CA GLU A 616 4.05 3.44 -34.42
C GLU A 616 4.88 3.37 -35.72
N ASN A 617 5.80 4.30 -35.95
CA ASN A 617 6.74 4.26 -37.08
C ASN A 617 7.69 3.05 -37.02
N ALA A 618 8.14 2.64 -35.83
CA ALA A 618 8.92 1.42 -35.65
C ALA A 618 8.07 0.16 -35.89
N ILE A 619 6.83 0.12 -35.41
CA ILE A 619 5.88 -0.98 -35.64
C ILE A 619 5.57 -1.16 -37.13
N LEU A 620 5.35 -0.06 -37.86
CA LEU A 620 5.12 -0.05 -39.32
C LEU A 620 6.31 -0.62 -40.14
N ASN A 621 7.49 -0.67 -39.53
CA ASN A 621 8.74 -1.09 -40.16
C ASN A 621 9.43 -2.21 -39.36
N LEU A 622 8.66 -3.01 -38.63
CA LEU A 622 9.11 -4.33 -38.17
C LEU A 622 9.21 -5.29 -39.37
N PRO A 623 10.23 -6.17 -39.44
CA PRO A 623 10.26 -7.24 -40.43
C PRO A 623 9.10 -8.23 -40.26
N GLU A 624 8.81 -8.99 -41.32
CA GLU A 624 7.77 -10.01 -41.31
C GLU A 624 8.04 -11.07 -40.22
N GLY A 625 7.00 -11.45 -39.49
CA GLY A 625 7.10 -12.34 -38.32
C GLY A 625 7.64 -11.69 -37.03
N GLN A 626 8.13 -10.44 -37.06
CA GLN A 626 8.63 -9.76 -35.87
C GLN A 626 7.55 -8.88 -35.21
N GLU A 627 7.38 -9.03 -33.89
CA GLU A 627 6.40 -8.25 -33.11
C GLU A 627 7.04 -7.27 -32.12
N GLN A 628 8.34 -7.42 -31.83
CA GLN A 628 9.02 -6.69 -30.75
C GLN A 628 10.16 -5.80 -31.25
N THR A 629 10.44 -4.77 -30.44
CA THR A 629 11.53 -3.80 -30.64
C THR A 629 12.60 -3.95 -29.58
N VAL A 630 13.82 -3.51 -29.90
CA VAL A 630 14.93 -3.38 -28.93
C VAL A 630 15.16 -1.91 -28.64
N TRP A 631 15.41 -1.57 -27.39
CA TRP A 631 15.68 -0.20 -26.96
C TRP A 631 17.16 -0.07 -26.60
N LEU A 632 17.85 0.90 -27.19
CA LEU A 632 19.24 1.23 -26.87
C LEU A 632 19.28 2.65 -26.27
N ILE A 633 19.53 2.74 -24.96
CA ILE A 633 19.38 3.97 -24.18
C ILE A 633 20.77 4.48 -23.76
N ASP A 634 21.24 5.55 -24.40
CA ASP A 634 22.53 6.20 -24.14
C ASP A 634 22.42 7.24 -23.03
N PHE A 635 23.07 6.97 -21.89
CA PHE A 635 23.17 7.89 -20.76
C PHE A 635 24.41 8.79 -20.80
N THR A 636 25.18 8.77 -21.89
CA THR A 636 26.29 9.69 -22.07
C THR A 636 25.78 11.14 -22.08
N GLY A 637 26.36 11.99 -21.24
CA GLY A 637 25.89 13.37 -21.04
C GLY A 637 24.60 13.51 -20.21
N TRP A 638 24.05 12.44 -19.65
CA TRP A 638 22.88 12.51 -18.77
C TRP A 638 23.23 13.03 -17.37
N SER A 639 22.34 13.85 -16.83
CA SER A 639 22.40 14.46 -15.50
C SER A 639 20.99 14.71 -14.98
N LEU A 640 20.85 15.19 -13.74
CA LEU A 640 19.54 15.54 -13.20
C LEU A 640 18.90 16.77 -13.91
N SER A 641 19.69 17.72 -14.42
CA SER A 641 19.17 18.96 -15.02
C SER A 641 18.66 18.79 -16.46
N ASN A 642 19.11 17.76 -17.19
CA ASN A 642 18.55 17.34 -18.48
C ASN A 642 17.75 16.02 -18.38
N SER A 643 17.40 15.59 -17.17
CA SER A 643 16.58 14.39 -16.97
C SER A 643 15.13 14.61 -17.43
N VAL A 644 14.49 13.53 -17.89
CA VAL A 644 13.07 13.53 -18.24
C VAL A 644 12.25 13.71 -16.95
N PRO A 645 11.32 14.69 -16.87
CA PRO A 645 10.51 14.90 -15.68
C PRO A 645 9.75 13.64 -15.26
N ILE A 646 9.62 13.40 -13.94
CA ILE A 646 8.99 12.19 -13.39
C ILE A 646 7.56 12.01 -13.94
N LYS A 647 6.79 13.10 -14.15
CA LYS A 647 5.47 13.04 -14.82
C LYS A 647 5.57 12.40 -16.21
N THR A 648 6.51 12.85 -17.05
CA THR A 648 6.73 12.32 -18.40
C THR A 648 7.22 10.88 -18.35
N ALA A 649 8.17 10.55 -17.45
CA ALA A 649 8.65 9.17 -17.30
C ALA A 649 7.54 8.19 -16.86
N ARG A 650 6.68 8.61 -15.92
CA ARG A 650 5.52 7.83 -15.45
C ARG A 650 4.50 7.64 -16.57
N GLU A 651 4.18 8.68 -17.32
CA GLU A 651 3.20 8.60 -18.40
C GLU A 651 3.72 7.80 -19.60
N THR A 652 5.02 7.90 -19.91
CA THR A 652 5.71 6.99 -20.84
C THR A 652 5.57 5.53 -20.40
N ALA A 653 5.84 5.21 -19.13
CA ALA A 653 5.69 3.85 -18.62
C ALA A 653 4.22 3.37 -18.66
N ASN A 654 3.25 4.26 -18.44
CA ASN A 654 1.81 3.97 -18.56
C ASN A 654 1.43 3.63 -20.02
N ILE A 655 1.84 4.47 -20.98
CA ILE A 655 1.57 4.27 -22.41
C ILE A 655 2.21 2.96 -22.91
N LEU A 656 3.48 2.71 -22.58
CA LEU A 656 4.18 1.49 -23.00
C LEU A 656 3.51 0.21 -22.46
N GLN A 657 3.18 0.18 -21.17
CA GLN A 657 2.63 -1.02 -20.54
C GLN A 657 1.17 -1.28 -20.93
N ASN A 658 0.35 -0.23 -21.09
CA ASN A 658 -1.09 -0.39 -21.35
C ASN A 658 -1.47 -0.34 -22.84
N GLN A 659 -0.81 0.50 -23.65
CA GLN A 659 -1.17 0.71 -25.06
C GLN A 659 -0.28 -0.10 -26.03
N TYR A 660 0.93 -0.46 -25.60
CA TYR A 660 1.91 -1.24 -26.37
C TYR A 660 2.40 -2.50 -25.63
N PRO A 661 1.50 -3.31 -25.02
CA PRO A 661 1.90 -4.50 -24.27
C PRO A 661 2.74 -5.47 -25.11
N GLU A 662 3.71 -6.11 -24.47
CA GLU A 662 4.68 -7.04 -25.07
C GLU A 662 5.49 -6.54 -26.28
N ARG A 663 5.53 -5.22 -26.56
CA ARG A 663 6.34 -4.66 -27.66
C ARG A 663 7.84 -4.51 -27.38
N LEU A 664 8.26 -4.55 -26.11
CA LEU A 664 9.68 -4.53 -25.73
C LEU A 664 10.23 -5.96 -25.67
N SER A 665 11.31 -6.22 -26.43
CA SER A 665 12.09 -7.46 -26.36
C SER A 665 13.24 -7.35 -25.37
N SER A 666 14.06 -6.29 -25.48
CA SER A 666 15.21 -6.02 -24.62
C SER A 666 15.53 -4.53 -24.59
N ALA A 667 16.05 -4.04 -23.45
CA ALA A 667 16.49 -2.67 -23.27
C ALA A 667 17.95 -2.63 -22.79
N PHE A 668 18.84 -2.04 -23.58
CA PHE A 668 20.26 -1.89 -23.29
C PHE A 668 20.55 -0.48 -22.80
N LEU A 669 20.94 -0.35 -21.53
CA LEU A 669 21.24 0.93 -20.87
C LEU A 669 22.75 1.15 -20.96
N TYR A 670 23.16 1.99 -21.92
CA TYR A 670 24.54 2.24 -22.25
C TYR A 670 25.13 3.41 -21.45
N ASN A 671 26.28 3.16 -20.83
CA ASN A 671 27.06 4.12 -20.06
C ASN A 671 26.31 4.91 -18.96
N PRO A 672 25.43 4.29 -18.14
CA PRO A 672 24.73 5.00 -17.07
C PRO A 672 25.70 5.51 -15.99
N PRO A 673 25.63 6.79 -15.60
CA PRO A 673 26.50 7.34 -14.55
C PRO A 673 26.13 6.77 -13.17
N ARG A 674 27.04 6.79 -12.19
CA ARG A 674 26.80 6.20 -10.85
C ARG A 674 25.52 6.71 -10.16
N VAL A 675 25.17 7.98 -10.35
CA VAL A 675 23.93 8.58 -9.81
C VAL A 675 22.65 7.94 -10.41
N PHE A 676 22.74 7.36 -11.61
CA PHE A 676 21.64 6.63 -12.23
C PHE A 676 21.22 5.40 -11.42
N GLU A 677 22.08 4.77 -10.61
CA GLU A 677 21.67 3.65 -9.74
C GLU A 677 20.58 4.05 -8.74
N ALA A 678 20.61 5.30 -8.25
CA ALA A 678 19.57 5.82 -7.35
C ALA A 678 18.27 6.11 -8.12
N PHE A 679 18.38 6.72 -9.31
CA PHE A 679 17.24 6.95 -10.20
C PHE A 679 16.61 5.63 -10.68
N TRP A 680 17.41 4.59 -10.95
CA TRP A 680 16.96 3.27 -11.36
C TRP A 680 16.18 2.55 -10.28
N LYS A 681 16.58 2.70 -9.00
CA LYS A 681 15.79 2.21 -7.85
C LYS A 681 14.40 2.86 -7.80
N VAL A 682 14.25 4.11 -8.24
CA VAL A 682 12.96 4.80 -8.35
C VAL A 682 12.19 4.36 -9.59
N VAL A 683 12.81 4.31 -10.77
CA VAL A 683 12.17 3.87 -12.02
C VAL A 683 11.66 2.43 -11.93
N LYS A 684 12.40 1.54 -11.23
CA LYS A 684 11.99 0.16 -10.96
C LYS A 684 10.61 0.05 -10.29
N LEU A 685 10.16 1.07 -9.55
CA LEU A 685 8.83 1.07 -8.90
C LEU A 685 7.66 1.21 -9.90
N PHE A 686 7.93 1.60 -11.15
CA PHE A 686 6.92 1.83 -12.20
C PHE A 686 6.95 0.80 -13.33
N LEU A 687 7.87 -0.16 -13.29
CA LEU A 687 8.05 -1.20 -14.31
C LEU A 687 7.56 -2.55 -13.79
N ASP A 688 6.74 -3.23 -14.58
CA ASP A 688 6.40 -4.64 -14.38
C ASP A 688 7.66 -5.54 -14.27
N PRO A 689 7.67 -6.59 -13.41
CA PRO A 689 8.83 -7.47 -13.23
C PRO A 689 9.37 -8.13 -14.51
N VAL A 690 8.52 -8.46 -15.49
CA VAL A 690 8.94 -9.00 -16.79
C VAL A 690 9.66 -7.92 -17.60
N THR A 691 9.16 -6.68 -17.54
CA THR A 691 9.84 -5.53 -18.18
C THR A 691 11.18 -5.25 -17.52
N PHE A 692 11.30 -5.37 -16.19
CA PHE A 692 12.57 -5.24 -15.46
C PHE A 692 13.60 -6.31 -15.87
N GLN A 693 13.19 -7.56 -16.09
CA GLN A 693 14.08 -8.65 -16.51
C GLN A 693 14.64 -8.46 -17.93
N LYS A 694 13.97 -7.70 -18.79
CA LYS A 694 14.41 -7.36 -20.16
C LYS A 694 15.50 -6.27 -20.20
N VAL A 695 15.97 -5.77 -19.05
CA VAL A 695 16.92 -4.64 -18.95
C VAL A 695 18.36 -5.11 -18.72
N THR A 696 19.26 -4.72 -19.63
CA THR A 696 20.70 -5.03 -19.57
C THR A 696 21.52 -3.75 -19.39
N PHE A 697 22.48 -3.74 -18.47
CA PHE A 697 23.37 -2.62 -18.21
C PHE A 697 24.70 -2.78 -18.93
N ILE A 698 25.11 -1.78 -19.72
CA ILE A 698 26.33 -1.81 -20.53
C ILE A 698 27.26 -0.68 -20.08
N TYR A 699 28.50 -1.03 -19.70
CA TYR A 699 29.52 -0.07 -19.28
C TYR A 699 30.71 -0.17 -20.24
N PRO A 700 30.99 0.84 -21.08
CA PRO A 700 32.02 0.74 -22.12
C PRO A 700 33.45 0.56 -21.61
N LYS A 701 33.69 0.76 -20.30
CA LYS A 701 34.97 0.49 -19.62
C LYS A 701 35.07 -0.94 -19.03
N LYS A 702 34.09 -1.81 -19.27
CA LYS A 702 34.02 -3.20 -18.78
C LYS A 702 33.77 -4.16 -19.94
N GLU A 703 34.82 -4.90 -20.30
CA GLU A 703 34.82 -5.81 -21.45
C GLU A 703 33.68 -6.86 -21.40
N GLU A 704 33.42 -7.42 -20.22
CA GLU A 704 32.32 -8.36 -19.96
C GLU A 704 30.96 -7.83 -20.43
N THR A 705 30.68 -6.54 -20.22
CA THR A 705 29.41 -5.93 -20.64
C THR A 705 29.42 -5.50 -22.11
N MET A 706 30.59 -5.22 -22.69
CA MET A 706 30.72 -4.98 -24.12
C MET A 706 30.57 -6.28 -24.95
N GLU A 707 30.89 -7.44 -24.36
CA GLU A 707 30.61 -8.73 -24.99
C GLU A 707 29.10 -8.97 -25.17
N LEU A 708 28.26 -8.49 -24.23
CA LEU A 708 26.81 -8.51 -24.39
C LEU A 708 26.35 -7.65 -25.58
N MET A 709 26.95 -6.48 -25.81
CA MET A 709 26.67 -5.69 -27.02
C MET A 709 27.05 -6.46 -28.30
N ARG A 710 28.24 -7.07 -28.35
CA ARG A 710 28.71 -7.83 -29.53
C ARG A 710 27.89 -9.10 -29.79
N LYS A 711 27.38 -9.73 -28.72
CA LYS A 711 26.46 -10.87 -28.78
C LYS A 711 25.08 -10.50 -29.31
N ASN A 712 24.58 -9.30 -29.02
CA ASN A 712 23.23 -8.88 -29.40
C ASN A 712 23.17 -8.04 -30.68
N PHE A 713 24.24 -7.32 -31.04
CA PHE A 713 24.31 -6.46 -32.22
C PHE A 713 25.44 -6.89 -33.16
N ASP A 714 25.30 -6.59 -34.45
CA ASP A 714 26.39 -6.76 -35.41
C ASP A 714 27.34 -5.56 -35.36
N VAL A 715 28.61 -5.83 -35.06
CA VAL A 715 29.69 -4.85 -34.88
C VAL A 715 29.94 -4.02 -36.15
N ASP A 716 29.70 -4.60 -37.33
CA ASP A 716 29.92 -3.90 -38.60
C ASP A 716 28.81 -2.89 -38.93
N THR A 717 27.61 -3.08 -38.36
CA THR A 717 26.45 -2.17 -38.53
C THR A 717 26.24 -1.22 -37.35
N LEU A 718 26.65 -1.60 -36.15
CA LEU A 718 26.52 -0.81 -34.93
C LEU A 718 27.40 0.46 -35.00
N PRO A 719 26.89 1.64 -34.60
CA PRO A 719 27.67 2.88 -34.55
C PRO A 719 28.91 2.80 -33.63
N MET A 720 29.99 3.49 -34.00
CA MET A 720 31.25 3.54 -33.23
C MET A 720 31.07 3.98 -31.78
N GLU A 721 30.15 4.92 -31.53
CA GLU A 721 29.82 5.42 -30.17
C GLU A 721 29.29 4.34 -29.22
N PHE A 722 28.73 3.24 -29.75
CA PHE A 722 28.26 2.06 -29.02
C PHE A 722 29.25 0.88 -29.08
N GLY A 723 30.48 1.10 -29.58
CA GLY A 723 31.52 0.08 -29.71
C GLY A 723 31.50 -0.73 -31.01
N GLY A 724 30.78 -0.29 -32.04
CA GLY A 724 30.82 -0.87 -33.37
C GLY A 724 31.84 -0.21 -34.31
N LYS A 725 31.71 -0.46 -35.62
CA LYS A 725 32.58 0.11 -36.67
C LYS A 725 31.86 1.11 -37.58
N ASN A 726 30.53 1.20 -37.51
CA ASN A 726 29.76 2.06 -38.42
C ASN A 726 29.96 3.54 -38.05
N LYS A 727 30.25 4.37 -39.07
CA LYS A 727 30.56 5.80 -38.91
C LYS A 727 29.34 6.72 -39.09
N ILE A 728 28.15 6.17 -39.31
CA ILE A 728 26.93 6.95 -39.48
C ILE A 728 26.53 7.56 -38.13
N GLU A 729 26.51 8.89 -38.07
CA GLU A 729 25.95 9.67 -36.97
C GLU A 729 24.51 10.12 -37.29
N TYR A 730 23.78 10.58 -36.27
CA TYR A 730 22.42 11.12 -36.47
C TYR A 730 22.47 12.48 -37.18
N ASN A 731 21.94 12.54 -38.40
CA ASN A 731 21.62 13.78 -39.12
C ASN A 731 20.09 13.97 -39.11
N HIS A 732 19.63 15.15 -38.69
CA HIS A 732 18.20 15.44 -38.56
C HIS A 732 17.48 15.62 -39.90
N GLU A 733 18.15 16.14 -40.92
CA GLU A 733 17.58 16.34 -42.26
C GLU A 733 17.39 14.99 -42.96
N ASP A 734 18.42 14.13 -42.95
CA ASP A 734 18.37 12.76 -43.48
C ASP A 734 17.29 11.93 -42.76
N TYR A 735 17.23 12.03 -41.42
CA TYR A 735 16.22 11.35 -40.63
C TYR A 735 14.81 11.87 -40.92
N SER A 736 14.65 13.19 -41.12
CA SER A 736 13.36 13.78 -41.49
C SER A 736 12.89 13.32 -42.87
N ALA A 737 13.79 13.21 -43.84
CA ALA A 737 13.49 12.65 -45.16
C ALA A 737 13.02 11.18 -45.05
N LEU A 738 13.66 10.38 -44.19
CA LEU A 738 13.25 9.00 -43.90
C LEU A 738 11.85 8.94 -43.26
N MET A 739 11.55 9.80 -42.27
CA MET A 739 10.24 9.85 -41.63
C MET A 739 9.12 10.23 -42.62
N ASN A 740 9.30 11.29 -43.41
CA ASN A 740 8.33 11.71 -44.45
C ASN A 740 8.07 10.59 -45.49
N LYS A 741 9.11 9.82 -45.84
CA LYS A 741 8.98 8.66 -46.73
C LYS A 741 8.12 7.55 -46.11
N ASP A 742 8.31 7.26 -44.83
CA ASP A 742 7.53 6.26 -44.11
C ASP A 742 6.07 6.70 -43.90
N GLU A 743 5.80 7.99 -43.73
CA GLU A 743 4.43 8.52 -43.70
C GLU A 743 3.71 8.35 -45.04
N THR A 744 4.43 8.55 -46.15
CA THR A 744 3.91 8.29 -47.50
C THR A 744 3.55 6.81 -47.67
N LYS A 745 4.42 5.90 -47.21
CA LYS A 745 4.16 4.44 -47.15
C LYS A 745 2.93 4.12 -46.28
N SER A 746 2.84 4.69 -45.09
CA SER A 746 1.71 4.51 -44.16
C SER A 746 0.38 4.94 -44.79
N THR A 747 0.37 6.10 -45.44
CA THR A 747 -0.81 6.66 -46.11
C THR A 747 -1.27 5.80 -47.29
N ALA A 748 -0.33 5.26 -48.08
CA ALA A 748 -0.63 4.34 -49.17
C ALA A 748 -1.26 3.04 -48.66
N ILE A 749 -0.68 2.42 -47.62
CA ILE A 749 -1.22 1.21 -46.97
C ILE A 749 -2.63 1.46 -46.43
N MET A 750 -2.84 2.59 -45.75
CA MET A 750 -4.15 2.94 -45.18
C MET A 750 -5.23 3.10 -46.25
N ARG A 751 -4.88 3.72 -47.39
CA ARG A 751 -5.76 3.90 -48.55
C ARG A 751 -6.11 2.56 -49.22
N GLU A 752 -5.12 1.72 -49.51
CA GLU A 752 -5.34 0.39 -50.11
C GLU A 752 -6.27 -0.49 -49.23
N LEU A 753 -6.14 -0.36 -47.90
CA LEU A 753 -7.01 -1.04 -46.95
C LEU A 753 -8.44 -0.45 -46.86
N GLU A 754 -8.63 0.84 -47.14
CA GLU A 754 -9.96 1.47 -47.22
C GLU A 754 -10.69 1.12 -48.53
N GLU A 755 -9.95 1.00 -49.63
CA GLU A 755 -10.45 0.51 -50.92
C GLU A 755 -10.87 -0.98 -50.83
N LYS A 756 -10.13 -1.83 -50.09
CA LYS A 756 -10.54 -3.23 -49.81
C LYS A 756 -11.79 -3.35 -48.93
N LEU A 757 -11.95 -2.46 -47.94
CA LEU A 757 -13.12 -2.43 -47.05
C LEU A 757 -14.40 -1.99 -47.76
N THR A 758 -14.32 -1.03 -48.68
CA THR A 758 -15.49 -0.58 -49.46
C THR A 758 -15.93 -1.59 -50.52
N LEU A 759 -15.01 -2.37 -51.09
CA LEU A 759 -15.35 -3.49 -51.98
C LEU A 759 -16.11 -4.61 -51.24
N THR A 760 -15.64 -5.02 -50.06
CA THR A 760 -16.28 -6.07 -49.27
C THR A 760 -17.68 -5.73 -48.74
N THR A 761 -18.02 -4.44 -48.63
CA THR A 761 -19.40 -4.02 -48.28
C THR A 761 -20.39 -4.08 -49.46
N ASN A 762 -19.91 -4.12 -50.71
CA ASN A 762 -20.79 -4.07 -51.89
C ASN A 762 -21.20 -5.47 -52.43
N GLU A 763 -20.62 -6.56 -51.93
CA GLU A 763 -20.88 -7.93 -52.43
C GLU A 763 -21.94 -8.73 -51.63
N LYS A 764 -22.71 -8.10 -50.73
CA LYS A 764 -23.79 -8.77 -49.99
C LYS A 764 -25.08 -7.94 -49.89
N CYS A 765 -25.95 -8.03 -50.90
CA CYS A 765 -27.33 -8.54 -50.78
C CYS A 765 -28.11 -8.41 -52.11
N PRO A 766 -28.43 -9.51 -52.81
CA PRO A 766 -29.60 -9.60 -53.69
C PRO A 766 -30.81 -10.16 -52.92
N LEU A 767 -32.03 -9.77 -53.33
CA LEU A 767 -33.33 -9.93 -52.63
C LEU A 767 -33.53 -8.83 -51.55
N GLU A 768 -34.69 -8.19 -51.42
CA GLU A 768 -36.04 -8.52 -51.91
C GLU A 768 -36.68 -7.42 -52.78
N ALA A 769 -37.67 -7.80 -53.60
CA ALA A 769 -38.54 -6.89 -54.33
C ALA A 769 -40.02 -7.26 -54.09
N ALA A 770 -40.75 -6.42 -53.35
CA ALA A 770 -42.22 -6.31 -53.20
C ALA A 770 -42.49 -5.44 -51.94
N SER A 771 -43.50 -4.59 -51.85
CA SER A 771 -44.49 -4.10 -52.82
C SER A 771 -45.05 -2.76 -52.30
N GLU A 772 -45.39 -1.84 -53.20
CA GLU A 772 -45.95 -0.54 -52.83
C GLU A 772 -47.39 -0.63 -52.29
N THR A 773 -47.75 0.23 -51.33
CA THR A 773 -49.07 0.90 -51.31
C THR A 773 -49.03 2.14 -50.39
N PRO A 774 -49.53 3.31 -50.82
CA PRO A 774 -49.44 4.55 -50.05
C PRO A 774 -50.71 4.85 -49.23
N LEU A 775 -50.53 5.53 -48.09
CA LEU A 775 -51.62 6.18 -47.35
C LEU A 775 -51.22 7.60 -46.98
N VAL A 776 -51.97 8.58 -47.47
CA VAL A 776 -51.70 10.02 -47.36
C VAL A 776 -53.02 10.75 -47.05
N LEU A 777 -52.92 11.81 -46.24
CA LEU A 777 -53.95 12.79 -45.83
C LEU A 777 -55.05 12.33 -44.85
N THR A 778 -55.08 12.99 -43.69
CA THR A 778 -55.94 14.18 -43.51
C THR A 778 -55.32 15.16 -42.50
N GLN A 779 -55.46 16.47 -42.75
CA GLN A 779 -55.06 17.55 -41.84
C GLN A 779 -56.25 18.08 -41.03
N ALA A 780 -56.01 18.46 -39.77
CA ALA A 780 -56.60 19.57 -39.02
C ALA A 780 -55.84 19.66 -37.68
N SER A 781 -55.44 20.82 -37.15
CA SER A 781 -55.64 22.23 -37.55
C SER A 781 -54.39 23.06 -37.23
#